data_AF-A0A1M4XF63-F1
#
_entry.id   AF-A0A1M4XF63-F1
#
_cell.length_a   1.000
_cell.length_b   1.000
_cell.length_c   1.000
_cell.angle_alpha   90.00
_cell.angle_beta   90.00
_cell.angle_gamma   90.00
#
_symmetry.space_group_name_H-M   'P 1'
#
loop_
_entity.id
_entity.type
_entity.pdbx_description
1 polymer ?
#
loop_
_entity_poly.entity_id
_entity_poly.type
_entity_poly.pdbx_seq_one_letter_code
_entity_poly.pdbx_strand_id
1 'polypeptide(L)'
;MKKILFFWLSLGTLTLGAQTVVIPDAVLKNKLVSTSCADFNDDGIYDGDVDTNNDGEIQVSEAQVVLRLKLNNTSLPSPNAFTDATGLNAFTACRELNVAFNQITQFDAVMPALEILKINNNALNTLTLNGLGFLNDLDCSQNNLNALDLQPVALLESLRADFNPLGTVNLEFTPALSFLSLQGCSLSGLNLLSTPALLFLKLSDNSFTPNLAALVNLKTLIARNMGLQNLDLTSNTNLLSVDLSQNSFATFVFPLAPSLNSVTMSNCANLSSLNLNNVKGLTFLECNNNPSLQFIFAKNGQVTYQQLTLSSLPSLQYVCADASAFDDFQIALGASTVPVNDFCTIPPGGNYNTLRGTARWDAGQNGCDSNDFPVRYLKLKAEGGANYATFTASDGSFALFPNTGLNYTLSPWVENTVNTAVTPSQQTITFSQVNGQEQIVDVCLAPNGVYHDVEVAVAPLYLFQPGTTNTLVVVLRNKGNQVSQGTFSLSYDATRCTYLNATVAPNQSGGGLLTWNYTGLSPWATQTVYVQLAVNAETDAIPVLVGDSLPFQATASSVDSDQQPNDDSFVTEQPVIASFEPNSLLCLQGTQLPTAAIGSYLHYMINFENTGASQAAQVVVRLEINGTEFDVDSWQMLDTSAPTIVRQKDELIDIFFPNLQIDTGGHGNVLMRIRSKDSLGNGDDVNSRADIFFDYNLPLNTGITQTVYQDLNLPETPDTVGIILAPNPVGDVVNLYASASIKKIEVYDSQGRLLHIRYTQGLQDSLDFQQKASGVYWIKVETENGTAVKKLIKN
;
A
#
# COMPACT_ATOMS: atom_id res chain seq x y z
N MET A 1 21.17 -94.72 -79.64
CA MET A 1 22.06 -94.69 -78.46
C MET A 1 22.49 -93.26 -78.22
N LYS A 2 22.62 -92.83 -76.96
CA LYS A 2 22.95 -91.47 -76.48
C LYS A 2 21.77 -90.50 -76.41
N LYS A 3 21.17 -90.41 -75.22
CA LYS A 3 20.27 -89.32 -74.80
C LYS A 3 21.05 -88.31 -73.97
N ILE A 4 20.64 -87.06 -74.18
CA ILE A 4 21.25 -85.77 -73.84
C ILE A 4 20.85 -85.31 -72.43
N LEU A 5 21.71 -84.43 -71.89
CA LEU A 5 21.69 -83.61 -70.66
C LEU A 5 20.33 -83.27 -70.03
N PHE A 6 20.23 -83.40 -68.70
CA PHE A 6 20.28 -82.33 -67.67
C PHE A 6 19.80 -82.95 -66.34
N PHE A 7 20.61 -82.92 -65.27
CA PHE A 7 20.15 -83.32 -63.93
C PHE A 7 20.51 -82.19 -62.95
N TRP A 8 19.49 -81.40 -62.60
CA TRP A 8 19.52 -80.29 -61.66
C TRP A 8 18.63 -80.65 -60.46
N LEU A 9 19.12 -80.29 -59.26
CA LEU A 9 18.41 -79.99 -58.01
C LEU A 9 17.32 -80.95 -57.50
N SER A 10 17.64 -81.61 -56.38
CA SER A 10 16.67 -81.91 -55.32
C SER A 10 17.03 -81.11 -54.08
N LEU A 11 16.68 -79.82 -54.08
CA LEU A 11 16.60 -79.00 -52.87
C LEU A 11 15.32 -79.44 -52.14
N GLY A 12 15.46 -80.04 -50.96
CA GLY A 12 14.33 -80.21 -50.06
C GLY A 12 13.85 -78.83 -49.61
N THR A 13 12.68 -78.41 -50.07
CA THR A 13 12.00 -77.20 -49.63
C THR A 13 11.49 -77.41 -48.21
N LEU A 14 12.32 -77.10 -47.21
CA LEU A 14 11.81 -76.61 -45.93
C LEU A 14 11.18 -75.27 -46.23
N THR A 15 9.86 -75.22 -46.32
CA THR A 15 9.13 -73.96 -46.25
C THR A 15 9.38 -73.40 -44.85
N LEU A 16 10.31 -72.46 -44.74
CA LEU A 16 10.40 -71.53 -43.62
C LEU A 16 9.08 -70.76 -43.61
N GLY A 17 8.06 -71.29 -42.93
CA GLY A 17 6.89 -70.49 -42.58
C GLY A 17 7.37 -69.34 -41.72
N ALA A 18 7.02 -68.11 -42.08
CA ALA A 18 7.28 -66.96 -41.24
C ALA A 18 6.65 -67.19 -39.87
N GLN A 19 7.38 -66.86 -38.80
CA GLN A 19 6.91 -67.09 -37.44
C GLN A 19 5.71 -66.18 -37.16
N THR A 20 4.54 -66.76 -36.90
CA THR A 20 3.32 -66.03 -36.54
C THR A 20 3.38 -65.54 -35.10
N VAL A 21 2.93 -64.31 -34.86
CA VAL A 21 2.77 -63.71 -33.53
C VAL A 21 1.50 -64.27 -32.88
N VAL A 22 1.62 -64.75 -31.65
CA VAL A 22 0.46 -65.26 -30.90
C VAL A 22 -0.30 -64.08 -30.28
N ILE A 23 -1.52 -63.84 -30.76
CA ILE A 23 -2.42 -62.77 -30.28
C ILE A 23 -3.74 -63.44 -29.82
N PRO A 24 -3.89 -63.77 -28.52
CA PRO A 24 -5.07 -64.49 -28.01
C PRO A 24 -6.36 -63.67 -28.01
N ASP A 25 -6.26 -62.36 -27.82
CA ASP A 25 -7.43 -61.47 -27.80
C ASP A 25 -7.91 -61.21 -29.23
N ALA A 26 -9.13 -61.67 -29.53
CA ALA A 26 -9.70 -61.55 -30.87
C ALA A 26 -9.98 -60.09 -31.27
N VAL A 27 -10.25 -59.20 -30.32
CA VAL A 27 -10.47 -57.77 -30.60
C VAL A 27 -9.15 -57.10 -30.95
N LEU A 28 -8.08 -57.41 -30.21
CA LEU A 28 -6.73 -56.95 -30.53
C LEU A 28 -6.28 -57.46 -31.91
N LYS A 29 -6.43 -58.76 -32.18
CA LYS A 29 -6.09 -59.34 -33.48
C LYS A 29 -6.86 -58.66 -34.60
N ASN A 30 -8.18 -58.48 -34.45
CA ASN A 30 -8.99 -57.78 -35.45
C ASN A 30 -8.51 -56.35 -35.70
N LYS A 31 -8.15 -55.59 -34.66
CA LYS A 31 -7.57 -54.25 -34.85
C LYS A 31 -6.29 -54.31 -35.70
N LEU A 32 -5.41 -55.23 -35.39
CA LEU A 32 -4.12 -55.35 -36.07
C LEU A 32 -4.23 -55.80 -37.53
N VAL A 33 -5.25 -56.56 -37.92
CA VAL A 33 -5.42 -57.08 -39.30
C VAL A 33 -6.44 -56.32 -40.16
N SER A 34 -7.17 -55.33 -39.59
CA SER A 34 -8.29 -54.70 -40.31
C SER A 34 -8.46 -53.20 -40.08
N THR A 35 -7.54 -52.55 -39.37
CA THR A 35 -7.61 -51.11 -39.12
C THR A 35 -6.28 -50.43 -39.43
N SER A 36 -6.34 -49.20 -39.96
CA SER A 36 -5.18 -48.33 -40.14
C SER A 36 -4.59 -47.92 -38.79
N CYS A 37 -3.82 -48.82 -38.18
CA CYS A 37 -3.29 -48.72 -36.83
C CYS A 37 -1.75 -48.66 -36.80
N ALA A 38 -1.08 -48.96 -37.91
CA ALA A 38 0.38 -48.98 -38.01
C ALA A 38 0.90 -47.81 -38.86
N ASP A 39 1.95 -47.17 -38.37
CA ASP A 39 2.80 -46.22 -39.11
C ASP A 39 4.16 -46.92 -39.35
N PHE A 40 4.55 -47.03 -40.61
CA PHE A 40 5.78 -47.72 -41.02
C PHE A 40 6.93 -46.76 -41.35
N ASN A 41 6.66 -45.46 -41.44
CA ASN A 41 7.60 -44.47 -41.98
C ASN A 41 7.93 -43.32 -41.00
N ASP A 42 7.28 -43.30 -39.82
CA ASP A 42 7.43 -42.33 -38.73
C ASP A 42 6.96 -40.90 -39.06
N ASP A 43 6.12 -40.72 -40.09
CA ASP A 43 5.53 -39.43 -40.48
C ASP A 43 4.32 -39.02 -39.60
N GLY A 44 3.85 -39.94 -38.73
CA GLY A 44 2.72 -39.73 -37.83
C GLY A 44 1.34 -40.01 -38.45
N ILE A 45 1.30 -40.47 -39.70
CA ILE A 45 0.11 -40.97 -40.39
C ILE A 45 0.13 -42.50 -40.27
N TYR A 46 -1.01 -43.07 -39.89
CA TYR A 46 -1.16 -44.52 -39.79
C TYR A 46 -1.53 -45.07 -41.17
N ASP A 47 -0.54 -45.63 -41.85
CA ASP A 47 -0.56 -46.05 -43.25
C ASP A 47 -1.49 -47.23 -43.55
N GLY A 48 -1.70 -48.11 -42.57
CA GLY A 48 -2.40 -49.39 -42.80
C GLY A 48 -2.55 -50.25 -41.56
N ASP A 49 -3.11 -51.44 -41.76
CA ASP A 49 -3.05 -52.52 -40.79
C ASP A 49 -1.65 -53.15 -40.79
N VAL A 50 -1.42 -54.04 -39.82
CA VAL A 50 -0.14 -54.74 -39.65
C VAL A 50 -0.06 -55.95 -40.59
N ASP A 51 -1.20 -56.51 -41.03
CA ASP A 51 -1.29 -57.65 -41.96
C ASP A 51 -0.99 -57.22 -43.41
N THR A 52 0.27 -56.87 -43.66
CA THR A 52 0.75 -56.35 -44.94
C THR A 52 0.59 -57.34 -46.10
N ASN A 53 0.53 -58.65 -45.81
CA ASN A 53 0.37 -59.69 -46.81
C ASN A 53 -1.10 -60.15 -47.01
N ASN A 54 -2.03 -59.66 -46.17
CA ASN A 54 -3.47 -59.94 -46.16
C ASN A 54 -3.81 -61.44 -45.98
N ASP A 55 -3.05 -62.17 -45.18
CA ASP A 55 -3.30 -63.59 -44.89
C ASP A 55 -4.11 -63.86 -43.61
N GLY A 56 -4.49 -62.79 -42.89
CA GLY A 56 -5.31 -62.85 -41.69
C GLY A 56 -4.53 -63.19 -40.41
N GLU A 57 -3.21 -63.35 -40.50
CA GLU A 57 -2.30 -63.57 -39.40
C GLU A 57 -1.26 -62.44 -39.33
N ILE A 58 -0.68 -62.20 -38.15
CA ILE A 58 0.44 -61.26 -38.02
C ILE A 58 1.73 -62.05 -37.93
N GLN A 59 2.67 -61.81 -38.85
CA GLN A 59 4.01 -62.40 -38.77
C GLN A 59 4.99 -61.49 -38.04
N VAL A 60 6.01 -62.09 -37.44
CA VAL A 60 7.09 -61.35 -36.74
C VAL A 60 7.74 -60.32 -37.67
N SER A 61 7.92 -60.64 -38.95
CA SER A 61 8.48 -59.70 -39.94
C SER A 61 7.61 -58.47 -40.16
N GLU A 62 6.29 -58.61 -40.04
CA GLU A 62 5.35 -57.49 -40.21
C GLU A 62 5.34 -56.61 -38.96
N ALA A 63 5.28 -57.22 -37.77
CA ALA A 63 5.34 -56.48 -36.52
C ALA A 63 6.67 -55.72 -36.34
N GLN A 64 7.79 -56.27 -36.81
CA GLN A 64 9.13 -55.70 -36.66
C GLN A 64 9.39 -54.43 -37.46
N VAL A 65 8.56 -54.11 -38.45
CA VAL A 65 8.72 -52.88 -39.28
C VAL A 65 7.81 -51.74 -38.83
N VAL A 66 6.88 -51.98 -37.90
CA VAL A 66 5.97 -50.95 -37.39
C VAL A 66 6.73 -50.02 -36.45
N LEU A 67 6.67 -48.71 -36.73
CA LEU A 67 7.34 -47.65 -35.96
C LEU A 67 6.41 -46.96 -34.98
N ARG A 68 5.10 -46.84 -35.28
CA ARG A 68 4.09 -46.41 -34.30
C ARG A 68 2.83 -47.25 -34.42
N LEU A 69 2.18 -47.51 -33.29
CA LEU A 69 1.02 -48.38 -33.22
C LEU A 69 -0.10 -47.73 -32.40
N LYS A 70 -1.26 -47.52 -33.05
CA LYS A 70 -2.45 -46.90 -32.47
C LYS A 70 -3.60 -47.87 -32.37
N LEU A 71 -3.85 -48.30 -31.14
CA LEU A 71 -4.88 -49.27 -30.76
C LEU A 71 -5.87 -48.71 -29.74
N ASN A 72 -5.87 -47.40 -29.52
CA ASN A 72 -6.72 -46.74 -28.55
C ASN A 72 -8.20 -46.72 -28.97
N ASN A 73 -9.09 -46.45 -28.02
CA ASN A 73 -10.45 -46.01 -28.31
C ASN A 73 -10.63 -44.53 -27.94
N THR A 74 -11.78 -43.95 -28.29
CA THR A 74 -12.10 -42.55 -27.97
C THR A 74 -12.68 -42.39 -26.57
N SER A 75 -13.34 -43.43 -26.05
CA SER A 75 -13.94 -43.49 -24.71
C SER A 75 -14.26 -44.93 -24.33
N LEU A 76 -14.56 -45.16 -23.04
CA LEU A 76 -15.10 -46.42 -22.53
C LEU A 76 -16.56 -46.23 -22.08
N PRO A 77 -17.42 -47.27 -22.16
CA PRO A 77 -17.15 -48.59 -22.74
C PRO A 77 -17.04 -48.53 -24.28
N SER A 78 -16.20 -49.38 -24.86
CA SER A 78 -16.06 -49.53 -26.31
C SER A 78 -16.20 -51.01 -26.70
N PRO A 79 -16.93 -51.35 -27.77
CA PRO A 79 -16.97 -52.72 -28.29
C PRO A 79 -15.61 -53.15 -28.87
N ASN A 80 -14.73 -52.19 -29.15
CA ASN A 80 -13.37 -52.41 -29.66
C ASN A 80 -12.33 -52.33 -28.54
N ALA A 81 -12.74 -52.42 -27.26
CA ALA A 81 -11.82 -52.53 -26.14
C ALA A 81 -11.35 -53.98 -25.98
N PHE A 82 -10.04 -54.18 -26.05
CA PHE A 82 -9.42 -55.48 -25.76
C PHE A 82 -8.92 -55.54 -24.32
N THR A 83 -8.73 -56.75 -23.81
CA THR A 83 -8.40 -57.03 -22.39
C THR A 83 -7.01 -57.64 -22.21
N ASP A 84 -6.49 -58.31 -23.22
CA ASP A 84 -5.20 -58.98 -23.22
C ASP A 84 -4.29 -58.39 -24.30
N ALA A 85 -3.13 -57.88 -23.86
CA ALA A 85 -2.12 -57.22 -24.68
C ALA A 85 -1.02 -58.20 -25.19
N THR A 86 -1.19 -59.51 -24.95
CA THR A 86 -0.25 -60.55 -25.40
C THR A 86 -0.06 -60.47 -26.91
N GLY A 87 1.20 -60.55 -27.34
CA GLY A 87 1.63 -60.43 -28.75
C GLY A 87 2.24 -59.07 -29.09
N LEU A 88 1.99 -58.02 -28.30
CA LEU A 88 2.59 -56.70 -28.56
C LEU A 88 4.13 -56.65 -28.39
N ASN A 89 4.72 -57.63 -27.72
CA ASN A 89 6.18 -57.79 -27.63
C ASN A 89 6.86 -58.09 -28.97
N ALA A 90 6.11 -58.45 -30.03
CA ALA A 90 6.67 -58.67 -31.36
C ALA A 90 7.06 -57.36 -32.08
N PHE A 91 6.53 -56.22 -31.63
CA PHE A 91 6.70 -54.91 -32.25
C PHE A 91 7.99 -54.21 -31.77
N THR A 92 9.14 -54.86 -31.96
CA THR A 92 10.41 -54.44 -31.32
C THR A 92 10.98 -53.12 -31.82
N ALA A 93 10.57 -52.65 -33.00
CA ALA A 93 10.97 -51.36 -33.58
C ALA A 93 10.00 -50.21 -33.27
N CYS A 94 8.87 -50.51 -32.61
CA CYS A 94 7.84 -49.52 -32.34
C CYS A 94 8.31 -48.52 -31.26
N ARG A 95 8.20 -47.23 -31.60
CA ARG A 95 8.63 -46.07 -30.81
C ARG A 95 7.48 -45.38 -30.11
N GLU A 96 6.26 -45.46 -30.65
CA GLU A 96 5.04 -44.99 -29.98
C GLU A 96 3.96 -46.06 -29.95
N LEU A 97 3.50 -46.42 -28.76
CA LEU A 97 2.38 -47.32 -28.55
C LEU A 97 1.24 -46.59 -27.83
N ASN A 98 0.08 -46.52 -28.49
CA ASN A 98 -1.14 -45.97 -27.91
C ASN A 98 -2.23 -47.03 -27.77
N VAL A 99 -2.42 -47.52 -26.55
CA VAL A 99 -3.42 -48.51 -26.15
C VAL A 99 -4.42 -47.94 -25.15
N ALA A 100 -4.62 -46.62 -25.16
CA ALA A 100 -5.51 -45.91 -24.25
C ALA A 100 -6.99 -46.30 -24.44
N PHE A 101 -7.80 -46.18 -23.38
CA PHE A 101 -9.24 -46.47 -23.41
C PHE A 101 -9.55 -47.92 -23.84
N ASN A 102 -8.86 -48.90 -23.27
CA ASN A 102 -9.16 -50.32 -23.45
C ASN A 102 -9.55 -50.94 -22.09
N GLN A 103 -9.49 -52.25 -21.94
CA GLN A 103 -9.77 -52.94 -20.67
C GLN A 103 -8.58 -53.83 -20.28
N ILE A 104 -7.36 -53.39 -20.63
CA ILE A 104 -6.14 -54.15 -20.39
C ILE A 104 -5.95 -54.33 -18.90
N THR A 105 -5.74 -55.57 -18.46
CA THR A 105 -5.57 -55.93 -17.04
C THR A 105 -4.11 -56.14 -16.65
N GLN A 106 -3.26 -56.49 -17.62
CA GLN A 106 -1.81 -56.65 -17.47
C GLN A 106 -1.07 -56.16 -18.71
N PHE A 107 0.09 -55.55 -18.50
CA PHE A 107 1.00 -55.13 -19.55
C PHE A 107 2.44 -55.49 -19.16
N ASP A 108 3.03 -56.42 -19.92
CA ASP A 108 4.38 -56.98 -19.73
C ASP A 108 5.19 -57.02 -21.05
N ALA A 109 4.71 -56.31 -22.08
CA ALA A 109 5.37 -56.27 -23.38
C ALA A 109 6.75 -55.59 -23.29
N VAL A 110 7.78 -56.31 -23.72
CA VAL A 110 9.15 -55.80 -23.81
C VAL A 110 9.38 -55.19 -25.20
N MET A 111 9.39 -53.86 -25.27
CA MET A 111 9.51 -53.09 -26.52
C MET A 111 10.73 -52.15 -26.43
N PRO A 112 11.93 -52.61 -26.84
CA PRO A 112 13.18 -51.93 -26.54
C PRO A 112 13.38 -50.60 -27.26
N ALA A 113 12.62 -50.31 -28.32
CA ALA A 113 12.67 -49.02 -29.03
C ALA A 113 11.60 -48.02 -28.54
N LEU A 114 10.76 -48.40 -27.58
CA LEU A 114 9.60 -47.61 -27.19
C LEU A 114 10.02 -46.32 -26.47
N GLU A 115 9.59 -45.19 -27.03
CA GLU A 115 9.83 -43.84 -26.52
C GLU A 115 8.56 -43.26 -25.86
N ILE A 116 7.38 -43.58 -26.40
CA ILE A 116 6.09 -43.07 -25.93
C ILE A 116 5.14 -44.23 -25.66
N LEU A 117 4.60 -44.30 -24.44
CA LEU A 117 3.58 -45.26 -24.04
C LEU A 117 2.34 -44.55 -23.49
N LYS A 118 1.23 -44.66 -24.21
CA LYS A 118 -0.09 -44.20 -23.77
C LYS A 118 -0.96 -45.41 -23.44
N ILE A 119 -1.14 -45.68 -22.15
CA ILE A 119 -1.91 -46.82 -21.62
C ILE A 119 -2.95 -46.37 -20.59
N ASN A 120 -3.33 -45.09 -20.63
CA ASN A 120 -4.33 -44.52 -19.75
C ASN A 120 -5.75 -45.05 -20.02
N ASN A 121 -6.64 -44.97 -19.03
CA ASN A 121 -8.00 -45.49 -19.08
C ASN A 121 -8.01 -47.00 -19.42
N ASN A 122 -7.44 -47.81 -18.54
CA ASN A 122 -7.44 -49.27 -18.62
C ASN A 122 -7.79 -49.85 -17.23
N ALA A 123 -7.61 -51.17 -17.04
CA ALA A 123 -7.90 -51.86 -15.79
C ALA A 123 -6.63 -52.45 -15.14
N LEU A 124 -5.46 -51.84 -15.40
CA LEU A 124 -4.18 -52.35 -14.92
C LEU A 124 -4.09 -52.28 -13.39
N ASN A 125 -3.74 -53.40 -12.76
CA ASN A 125 -3.36 -53.43 -11.34
C ASN A 125 -1.84 -53.29 -11.14
N THR A 126 -1.08 -53.66 -12.17
CA THR A 126 0.38 -53.60 -12.22
C THR A 126 0.80 -53.18 -13.62
N LEU A 127 1.88 -52.40 -13.72
CA LEU A 127 2.52 -52.02 -14.98
C LEU A 127 4.00 -52.36 -14.90
N THR A 128 4.48 -53.21 -15.80
CA THR A 128 5.90 -53.56 -15.87
C THR A 128 6.59 -52.72 -16.94
N LEU A 129 7.66 -52.01 -16.56
CA LEU A 129 8.42 -51.15 -17.48
C LEU A 129 9.80 -51.73 -17.87
N ASN A 130 10.09 -52.97 -17.43
CA ASN A 130 11.36 -53.62 -17.74
C ASN A 130 11.56 -53.79 -19.25
N GLY A 131 12.74 -53.35 -19.74
CA GLY A 131 13.07 -53.40 -21.16
C GLY A 131 12.52 -52.25 -22.00
N LEU A 132 11.92 -51.22 -21.37
CA LEU A 132 11.48 -49.98 -22.02
C LEU A 132 12.48 -48.82 -21.77
N GLY A 133 13.78 -49.09 -21.85
CA GLY A 133 14.82 -48.15 -21.40
C GLY A 133 14.92 -46.83 -22.18
N PHE A 134 14.26 -46.70 -23.33
CA PHE A 134 14.19 -45.47 -24.12
C PHE A 134 12.91 -44.65 -23.88
N LEU A 135 12.05 -45.10 -22.97
CA LEU A 135 10.78 -44.43 -22.68
C LEU A 135 11.02 -43.04 -22.10
N ASN A 136 10.49 -42.02 -22.79
CA ASN A 136 10.59 -40.61 -22.41
C ASN A 136 9.23 -39.99 -22.06
N ASP A 137 8.11 -40.53 -22.56
CA ASP A 137 6.75 -40.11 -22.21
C ASP A 137 5.88 -41.31 -21.83
N LEU A 138 5.37 -41.31 -20.60
CA LEU A 138 4.47 -42.31 -20.06
C LEU A 138 3.16 -41.68 -19.59
N ASP A 139 2.05 -42.10 -20.18
CA ASP A 139 0.71 -41.86 -19.64
C ASP A 139 0.04 -43.19 -19.24
N CYS A 140 0.02 -43.44 -17.93
CA CYS A 140 -0.65 -44.58 -17.30
C CYS A 140 -1.83 -44.16 -16.42
N SER A 141 -2.38 -42.96 -16.63
CA SER A 141 -3.47 -42.38 -15.83
C SER A 141 -4.76 -43.21 -15.89
N GLN A 142 -5.61 -43.11 -14.87
CA GLN A 142 -6.90 -43.82 -14.77
C GLN A 142 -6.74 -45.34 -14.97
N ASN A 143 -5.96 -45.94 -14.09
CA ASN A 143 -5.81 -47.37 -13.91
C ASN A 143 -5.99 -47.70 -12.41
N ASN A 144 -5.70 -48.94 -12.00
CA ASN A 144 -5.78 -49.38 -10.61
C ASN A 144 -4.38 -49.69 -10.03
N LEU A 145 -3.35 -48.94 -10.46
CA LEU A 145 -1.97 -49.18 -10.04
C LEU A 145 -1.78 -48.83 -8.56
N ASN A 146 -1.33 -49.80 -7.77
CA ASN A 146 -0.97 -49.60 -6.36
C ASN A 146 0.52 -49.28 -6.16
N ALA A 147 1.33 -49.49 -7.20
CA ALA A 147 2.75 -49.17 -7.22
C ALA A 147 3.19 -48.90 -8.66
N LEU A 148 4.22 -48.07 -8.83
CA LEU A 148 4.83 -47.78 -10.11
C LEU A 148 6.35 -47.75 -9.93
N ASP A 149 7.03 -48.75 -10.48
CA ASP A 149 8.49 -48.82 -10.48
C ASP A 149 9.05 -48.10 -11.71
N LEU A 150 9.73 -46.98 -11.46
CA LEU A 150 10.33 -46.13 -12.49
C LEU A 150 11.82 -46.40 -12.72
N GLN A 151 12.44 -47.31 -11.95
CA GLN A 151 13.86 -47.64 -12.11
C GLN A 151 14.24 -48.07 -13.54
N PRO A 152 13.40 -48.81 -14.30
CA PRO A 152 13.74 -49.21 -15.66
C PRO A 152 13.76 -48.08 -16.70
N VAL A 153 13.18 -46.91 -16.40
CA VAL A 153 12.89 -45.83 -17.36
C VAL A 153 13.60 -44.53 -16.98
N ALA A 154 14.92 -44.59 -16.83
CA ALA A 154 15.72 -43.46 -16.33
C ALA A 154 15.76 -42.22 -17.25
N LEU A 155 15.33 -42.36 -18.51
CA LEU A 155 15.25 -41.28 -19.50
C LEU A 155 13.87 -40.57 -19.50
N LEU A 156 12.98 -40.89 -18.56
CA LEU A 156 11.62 -40.35 -18.54
C LEU A 156 11.63 -38.81 -18.35
N GLU A 157 11.03 -38.10 -19.29
CA GLU A 157 10.89 -36.63 -19.29
C GLU A 157 9.46 -36.19 -18.92
N SER A 158 8.47 -37.04 -19.21
CA SER A 158 7.04 -36.80 -18.96
C SER A 158 6.39 -38.01 -18.31
N LEU A 159 5.75 -37.78 -17.15
CA LEU A 159 4.96 -38.78 -16.45
C LEU A 159 3.55 -38.25 -16.13
N ARG A 160 2.54 -38.98 -16.60
CA ARG A 160 1.13 -38.85 -16.19
C ARG A 160 0.67 -40.16 -15.57
N ALA A 161 0.38 -40.14 -14.28
CA ALA A 161 -0.15 -41.30 -13.57
C ALA A 161 -1.42 -40.95 -12.76
N ASP A 162 -2.13 -39.89 -13.17
CA ASP A 162 -3.33 -39.38 -12.49
C ASP A 162 -4.34 -40.50 -12.20
N PHE A 163 -5.00 -40.44 -11.04
CA PHE A 163 -6.05 -41.37 -10.62
C PHE A 163 -5.60 -42.83 -10.61
N ASN A 164 -4.46 -43.10 -9.97
CA ASN A 164 -4.03 -44.44 -9.58
C ASN A 164 -3.79 -44.47 -8.06
N PRO A 165 -4.26 -45.48 -7.30
CA PRO A 165 -4.09 -45.54 -5.85
C PRO A 165 -2.64 -45.91 -5.42
N LEU A 166 -1.65 -45.15 -5.88
CA LEU A 166 -0.21 -45.45 -5.72
C LEU A 166 0.26 -45.36 -4.27
N GLY A 167 -0.27 -44.43 -3.47
CA GLY A 167 0.16 -44.19 -2.09
C GLY A 167 1.55 -43.54 -1.95
N THR A 168 2.52 -43.99 -2.74
CA THR A 168 3.89 -43.44 -2.83
C THR A 168 4.46 -43.65 -4.25
N VAL A 169 5.37 -42.78 -4.67
CA VAL A 169 6.14 -42.92 -5.92
C VAL A 169 7.59 -42.52 -5.65
N ASN A 170 8.55 -43.32 -6.14
CA ASN A 170 9.97 -43.01 -6.04
C ASN A 170 10.47 -42.37 -7.35
N LEU A 171 10.88 -41.11 -7.28
CA LEU A 171 11.35 -40.32 -8.42
C LEU A 171 12.89 -40.24 -8.51
N GLU A 172 13.63 -40.95 -7.65
CA GLU A 172 15.09 -40.85 -7.62
C GLU A 172 15.77 -41.31 -8.92
N PHE A 173 15.07 -42.13 -9.70
CA PHE A 173 15.57 -42.71 -10.96
C PHE A 173 15.22 -41.90 -12.20
N THR A 174 14.44 -40.82 -12.07
CA THR A 174 13.93 -40.04 -13.22
C THR A 174 14.34 -38.56 -13.14
N PRO A 175 15.65 -38.23 -13.15
CA PRO A 175 16.13 -36.87 -12.96
C PRO A 175 15.84 -35.93 -14.14
N ALA A 176 15.48 -36.48 -15.31
CA ALA A 176 15.15 -35.73 -16.52
C ALA A 176 13.68 -35.24 -16.55
N LEU A 177 12.85 -35.59 -15.56
CA LEU A 177 11.44 -35.20 -15.55
C LEU A 177 11.28 -33.67 -15.64
N SER A 178 10.57 -33.24 -16.67
CA SER A 178 10.15 -31.86 -16.90
C SER A 178 8.64 -31.68 -16.71
N PHE A 179 7.86 -32.75 -16.86
CA PHE A 179 6.42 -32.78 -16.69
C PHE A 179 6.00 -33.92 -15.74
N LEU A 180 5.32 -33.58 -14.65
CA LEU A 180 4.82 -34.57 -13.69
C LEU A 180 3.36 -34.29 -13.30
N SER A 181 2.50 -35.30 -13.47
CA SER A 181 1.11 -35.28 -13.04
C SER A 181 0.79 -36.53 -12.22
N LEU A 182 0.44 -36.32 -10.95
CA LEU A 182 0.08 -37.34 -9.97
C LEU A 182 -1.23 -36.98 -9.24
N GLN A 183 -2.22 -36.44 -9.96
CA GLN A 183 -3.51 -36.07 -9.38
C GLN A 183 -4.21 -37.30 -8.80
N GLY A 184 -4.85 -37.18 -7.63
CA GLY A 184 -5.75 -38.21 -7.11
C GLY A 184 -5.06 -39.55 -6.86
N CYS A 185 -3.76 -39.53 -6.52
CA CYS A 185 -2.96 -40.74 -6.38
C CYS A 185 -2.93 -41.30 -4.94
N SER A 186 -3.72 -40.69 -4.05
CA SER A 186 -3.75 -41.00 -2.60
C SER A 186 -2.35 -40.93 -1.96
N LEU A 187 -1.49 -40.04 -2.45
CA LEU A 187 -0.13 -39.90 -1.95
C LEU A 187 -0.11 -39.35 -0.52
N SER A 188 0.74 -39.93 0.31
CA SER A 188 1.03 -39.45 1.67
C SER A 188 2.25 -38.50 1.74
N GLY A 189 3.02 -38.43 0.66
CA GLY A 189 4.20 -37.59 0.51
C GLY A 189 4.88 -37.82 -0.84
N LEU A 190 5.80 -36.93 -1.21
CA LEU A 190 6.57 -37.02 -2.45
C LEU A 190 7.94 -36.38 -2.27
N ASN A 191 9.01 -37.11 -2.61
CA ASN A 191 10.36 -36.56 -2.62
C ASN A 191 10.68 -35.98 -4.01
N LEU A 192 10.88 -34.66 -4.06
CA LEU A 192 11.13 -33.89 -5.29
C LEU A 192 12.60 -33.45 -5.44
N LEU A 193 13.49 -33.90 -4.54
CA LEU A 193 14.91 -33.48 -4.56
C LEU A 193 15.66 -33.93 -5.81
N SER A 194 15.27 -35.08 -6.38
CA SER A 194 15.92 -35.65 -7.57
C SER A 194 15.33 -35.18 -8.89
N THR A 195 14.33 -34.28 -8.89
CA THR A 195 13.66 -33.80 -10.11
C THR A 195 13.75 -32.28 -10.30
N PRO A 196 14.96 -31.65 -10.22
CA PRO A 196 15.12 -30.19 -10.30
C PRO A 196 14.82 -29.60 -11.69
N ALA A 197 14.66 -30.45 -12.71
CA ALA A 197 14.32 -30.05 -14.08
C ALA A 197 12.81 -29.81 -14.30
N LEU A 198 11.96 -30.09 -13.31
CA LEU A 198 10.51 -29.94 -13.45
C LEU A 198 10.11 -28.51 -13.84
N LEU A 199 9.31 -28.43 -14.90
CA LEU A 199 8.67 -27.20 -15.39
C LEU A 199 7.17 -27.20 -15.08
N PHE A 200 6.53 -28.37 -15.06
CA PHE A 200 5.11 -28.54 -14.77
C PHE A 200 4.91 -29.59 -13.68
N LEU A 201 4.16 -29.23 -12.64
CA LEU A 201 3.81 -30.12 -11.54
C LEU A 201 2.32 -30.03 -11.22
N LYS A 202 1.63 -31.17 -11.26
CA LYS A 202 0.23 -31.31 -10.84
C LYS A 202 0.08 -32.39 -9.77
N LEU A 203 -0.38 -31.97 -8.60
CA LEU A 203 -0.51 -32.80 -7.38
C LEU A 203 -1.92 -32.78 -6.78
N SER A 204 -2.90 -32.22 -7.48
CA SER A 204 -4.27 -32.07 -6.97
C SER A 204 -4.84 -33.36 -6.38
N ASP A 205 -5.74 -33.25 -5.41
CA ASP A 205 -6.44 -34.39 -4.79
C ASP A 205 -5.51 -35.40 -4.09
N ASN A 206 -4.43 -34.92 -3.48
CA ASN A 206 -3.57 -35.68 -2.54
C ASN A 206 -3.49 -34.96 -1.19
N SER A 207 -3.29 -35.68 -0.09
CA SER A 207 -3.41 -35.12 1.26
C SER A 207 -2.06 -34.91 1.96
N PHE A 208 -1.16 -34.12 1.37
CA PHE A 208 0.15 -33.78 1.95
C PHE A 208 0.62 -32.38 1.53
N THR A 209 1.56 -31.78 2.26
CA THR A 209 2.23 -30.53 1.85
C THR A 209 3.53 -30.85 1.10
N PRO A 210 3.67 -30.49 -0.20
CA PRO A 210 4.89 -30.77 -0.95
C PRO A 210 6.03 -29.82 -0.56
N ASN A 211 7.27 -30.33 -0.56
CA ASN A 211 8.47 -29.49 -0.48
C ASN A 211 8.94 -29.12 -1.90
N LEU A 212 8.84 -27.83 -2.24
CA LEU A 212 9.11 -27.31 -3.59
C LEU A 212 10.47 -26.62 -3.72
N ALA A 213 11.31 -26.63 -2.67
CA ALA A 213 12.55 -25.86 -2.62
C ALA A 213 13.55 -26.21 -3.73
N ALA A 214 13.59 -27.48 -4.17
CA ALA A 214 14.46 -27.94 -5.25
C ALA A 214 13.98 -27.54 -6.66
N LEU A 215 12.72 -27.11 -6.80
CA LEU A 215 12.07 -26.88 -8.10
C LEU A 215 12.21 -25.42 -8.57
N VAL A 216 13.44 -24.93 -8.64
CA VAL A 216 13.74 -23.52 -8.98
C VAL A 216 13.34 -23.12 -10.41
N ASN A 217 13.17 -24.10 -11.30
CA ASN A 217 12.76 -23.90 -12.70
C ASN A 217 11.26 -24.09 -12.94
N LEU A 218 10.48 -24.37 -11.89
CA LEU A 218 9.06 -24.67 -12.01
C LEU A 218 8.29 -23.48 -12.61
N LYS A 219 7.52 -23.72 -13.66
CA LYS A 219 6.71 -22.73 -14.37
C LYS A 219 5.24 -22.82 -14.02
N THR A 220 4.73 -24.04 -13.81
CA THR A 220 3.32 -24.27 -13.51
C THR A 220 3.18 -25.22 -12.32
N LEU A 221 2.37 -24.80 -11.35
CA LEU A 221 1.97 -25.61 -10.20
C LEU A 221 0.45 -25.70 -10.11
N ILE A 222 -0.09 -26.91 -10.09
CA ILE A 222 -1.51 -27.18 -9.85
C ILE A 222 -1.62 -28.08 -8.61
N ALA A 223 -2.08 -27.52 -7.50
CA ALA A 223 -2.11 -28.15 -6.19
C ALA A 223 -3.48 -27.97 -5.52
N ARG A 224 -4.54 -28.38 -6.21
CA ARG A 224 -5.92 -28.17 -5.76
C ARG A 224 -6.38 -29.25 -4.79
N ASN A 225 -7.27 -28.90 -3.87
CA ASN A 225 -7.92 -29.88 -2.99
C ASN A 225 -6.93 -30.81 -2.27
N MET A 226 -5.85 -30.21 -1.73
CA MET A 226 -4.80 -30.95 -1.03
C MET A 226 -4.86 -30.79 0.50
N GLY A 227 -5.82 -30.00 1.00
CA GLY A 227 -5.93 -29.68 2.43
C GLY A 227 -4.81 -28.76 2.92
N LEU A 228 -4.13 -28.04 2.02
CA LEU A 228 -3.01 -27.17 2.38
C LEU A 228 -3.47 -26.03 3.28
N GLN A 229 -2.72 -25.83 4.37
CA GLN A 229 -2.87 -24.66 5.27
C GLN A 229 -1.73 -23.67 5.10
N ASN A 230 -0.61 -24.11 4.53
CA ASN A 230 0.56 -23.32 4.14
C ASN A 230 1.23 -23.97 2.93
N LEU A 231 2.00 -23.17 2.19
CA LEU A 231 2.84 -23.64 1.09
C LEU A 231 3.99 -22.65 0.91
N ASP A 232 5.22 -23.14 0.95
CA ASP A 232 6.41 -22.32 0.69
C ASP A 232 6.69 -22.28 -0.82
N LEU A 233 6.68 -21.07 -1.38
CA LEU A 233 6.98 -20.78 -2.80
C LEU A 233 8.23 -19.91 -2.97
N THR A 234 9.02 -19.70 -1.91
CA THR A 234 10.12 -18.71 -1.90
C THR A 234 11.22 -19.01 -2.92
N SER A 235 11.47 -20.29 -3.20
CA SER A 235 12.49 -20.73 -4.18
C SER A 235 11.97 -20.78 -5.62
N ASN A 236 10.66 -20.65 -5.83
CA ASN A 236 10.02 -20.88 -7.12
C ASN A 236 9.79 -19.56 -7.89
N THR A 237 10.83 -18.71 -7.98
CA THR A 237 10.75 -17.35 -8.54
C THR A 237 10.45 -17.30 -10.06
N ASN A 238 10.57 -18.44 -10.74
CA ASN A 238 10.27 -18.61 -12.17
C ASN A 238 8.84 -19.10 -12.46
N LEU A 239 8.00 -19.28 -11.42
CA LEU A 239 6.59 -19.64 -11.60
C LEU A 239 5.89 -18.61 -12.48
N LEU A 240 5.12 -19.11 -13.44
CA LEU A 240 4.27 -18.33 -14.35
C LEU A 240 2.80 -18.47 -13.98
N SER A 241 2.38 -19.66 -13.52
CA SER A 241 0.99 -19.96 -13.17
C SER A 241 0.90 -20.86 -11.94
N VAL A 242 -0.06 -20.56 -11.07
CA VAL A 242 -0.38 -21.36 -9.89
C VAL A 242 -1.89 -21.50 -9.69
N ASP A 243 -2.35 -22.73 -9.46
CA ASP A 243 -3.71 -23.02 -9.00
C ASP A 243 -3.67 -23.72 -7.63
N LEU A 244 -4.08 -22.98 -6.60
CA LEU A 244 -4.17 -23.43 -5.20
C LEU A 244 -5.62 -23.55 -4.73
N SER A 245 -6.58 -23.67 -5.66
CA SER A 245 -8.00 -23.73 -5.33
C SER A 245 -8.37 -24.91 -4.41
N GLN A 246 -9.47 -24.77 -3.67
CA GLN A 246 -10.03 -25.84 -2.81
C GLN A 246 -9.09 -26.27 -1.67
N ASN A 247 -8.23 -25.38 -1.19
CA ASN A 247 -7.38 -25.63 -0.03
C ASN A 247 -7.93 -24.97 1.25
N SER A 248 -7.22 -25.14 2.37
CA SER A 248 -7.64 -24.75 3.72
C SER A 248 -6.76 -23.65 4.32
N PHE A 249 -6.17 -22.79 3.48
CA PHE A 249 -5.40 -21.63 3.94
C PHE A 249 -6.27 -20.71 4.81
N ALA A 250 -5.75 -20.29 5.97
CA ALA A 250 -6.37 -19.22 6.75
C ALA A 250 -6.02 -17.85 6.17
N THR A 251 -4.76 -17.65 5.82
CA THR A 251 -4.27 -16.50 5.05
C THR A 251 -3.25 -17.00 4.05
N PHE A 252 -3.01 -16.25 2.97
CA PHE A 252 -1.96 -16.58 2.02
C PHE A 252 -1.20 -15.34 1.59
N VAL A 253 0.12 -15.35 1.76
CA VAL A 253 1.02 -14.29 1.34
C VAL A 253 1.97 -14.86 0.31
N PHE A 254 1.90 -14.35 -0.92
CA PHE A 254 2.85 -14.74 -1.94
C PHE A 254 4.25 -14.18 -1.62
N PRO A 255 5.32 -14.99 -1.76
CA PRO A 255 6.67 -14.47 -1.75
C PRO A 255 6.94 -13.62 -3.00
N LEU A 256 8.14 -13.04 -3.11
CA LEU A 256 8.55 -12.30 -4.31
C LEU A 256 8.49 -13.23 -5.54
N ALA A 257 7.46 -13.04 -6.37
CA ALA A 257 7.16 -13.86 -7.53
C ALA A 257 6.99 -12.96 -8.77
N PRO A 258 8.09 -12.39 -9.31
CA PRO A 258 8.01 -11.37 -10.36
C PRO A 258 7.52 -11.92 -11.71
N SER A 259 7.70 -13.21 -11.96
CA SER A 259 7.32 -13.87 -13.22
C SER A 259 5.89 -14.42 -13.20
N LEU A 260 5.27 -14.50 -12.02
CA LEU A 260 3.96 -15.11 -11.83
C LEU A 260 2.90 -14.18 -12.40
N ASN A 261 2.20 -14.66 -13.43
CA ASN A 261 1.21 -13.89 -14.18
C ASN A 261 -0.23 -14.41 -14.02
N SER A 262 -0.38 -15.63 -13.50
CA SER A 262 -1.68 -16.28 -13.32
C SER A 262 -1.79 -16.91 -11.93
N VAL A 263 -2.77 -16.44 -11.16
CA VAL A 263 -3.11 -16.96 -9.83
C VAL A 263 -4.57 -17.37 -9.80
N THR A 264 -4.82 -18.64 -9.49
CA THR A 264 -6.15 -19.16 -9.19
C THR A 264 -6.20 -19.62 -7.74
N MET A 265 -7.07 -18.99 -6.95
CA MET A 265 -7.32 -19.32 -5.53
C MET A 265 -8.82 -19.28 -5.26
N SER A 266 -9.57 -20.14 -5.95
CA SER A 266 -11.02 -20.25 -5.80
C SER A 266 -11.41 -21.34 -4.78
N ASN A 267 -12.58 -21.23 -4.16
CA ASN A 267 -13.16 -22.26 -3.27
C ASN A 267 -12.31 -22.59 -2.04
N CYS A 268 -11.54 -21.64 -1.51
CA CYS A 268 -10.77 -21.77 -0.27
C CYS A 268 -11.64 -21.29 0.91
N ALA A 269 -12.38 -22.22 1.54
CA ALA A 269 -13.42 -21.89 2.52
C ALA A 269 -12.95 -21.07 3.74
N ASN A 270 -11.69 -21.25 4.15
CA ASN A 270 -11.13 -20.62 5.36
C ASN A 270 -10.26 -19.38 5.08
N LEU A 271 -10.06 -19.02 3.81
CA LEU A 271 -9.15 -17.93 3.45
C LEU A 271 -9.76 -16.60 3.86
N SER A 272 -9.16 -15.90 4.83
CA SER A 272 -9.59 -14.58 5.31
C SER A 272 -8.81 -13.43 4.70
N SER A 273 -7.57 -13.67 4.27
CA SER A 273 -6.74 -12.66 3.61
C SER A 273 -5.86 -13.25 2.53
N LEU A 274 -5.81 -12.57 1.38
CA LEU A 274 -4.95 -12.89 0.24
C LEU A 274 -4.03 -11.71 -0.06
N ASN A 275 -2.71 -11.92 0.03
CA ASN A 275 -1.70 -10.90 -0.27
C ASN A 275 -0.89 -11.26 -1.52
N LEU A 276 -1.10 -10.43 -2.54
CA LEU A 276 -0.55 -10.47 -3.90
C LEU A 276 0.42 -9.31 -4.17
N ASN A 277 0.75 -8.46 -3.19
CA ASN A 277 1.62 -7.29 -3.38
C ASN A 277 2.98 -7.64 -4.01
N ASN A 278 3.45 -8.87 -3.78
CA ASN A 278 4.72 -9.40 -4.29
C ASN A 278 4.63 -10.08 -5.66
N VAL A 279 3.43 -10.17 -6.26
CA VAL A 279 3.16 -10.84 -7.54
C VAL A 279 3.13 -9.81 -8.66
N LYS A 280 4.31 -9.32 -9.02
CA LYS A 280 4.48 -8.13 -9.88
C LYS A 280 4.14 -8.35 -11.35
N GLY A 281 3.98 -9.60 -11.80
CA GLY A 281 3.62 -9.95 -13.18
C GLY A 281 2.13 -10.28 -13.37
N LEU A 282 1.30 -10.15 -12.33
CA LEU A 282 -0.06 -10.68 -12.31
C LEU A 282 -0.96 -10.02 -13.36
N THR A 283 -1.46 -10.79 -14.32
CA THR A 283 -2.45 -10.33 -15.31
C THR A 283 -3.75 -11.13 -15.27
N PHE A 284 -3.74 -12.32 -14.66
CA PHE A 284 -4.88 -13.21 -14.49
C PHE A 284 -5.08 -13.54 -13.01
N LEU A 285 -6.18 -13.08 -12.41
CA LEU A 285 -6.58 -13.44 -11.05
C LEU A 285 -7.99 -14.05 -11.05
N GLU A 286 -8.08 -15.29 -10.58
CA GLU A 286 -9.34 -15.97 -10.28
C GLU A 286 -9.41 -16.25 -8.77
N CYS A 287 -10.35 -15.60 -8.08
CA CYS A 287 -10.51 -15.74 -6.63
C CYS A 287 -12.00 -15.84 -6.29
N ASN A 288 -12.68 -16.85 -6.85
CA ASN A 288 -14.12 -17.03 -6.73
C ASN A 288 -14.48 -17.93 -5.54
N ASN A 289 -15.69 -17.76 -4.98
CA ASN A 289 -16.27 -18.64 -3.96
C ASN A 289 -15.41 -18.79 -2.70
N ASN A 290 -14.86 -17.68 -2.19
CA ASN A 290 -14.14 -17.65 -0.92
C ASN A 290 -15.00 -16.97 0.16
N PRO A 291 -15.87 -17.73 0.88
CA PRO A 291 -16.88 -17.15 1.75
C PRO A 291 -16.32 -16.41 2.97
N SER A 292 -15.09 -16.74 3.41
CA SER A 292 -14.44 -16.12 4.57
C SER A 292 -13.49 -14.98 4.21
N LEU A 293 -13.26 -14.71 2.91
CA LEU A 293 -12.25 -13.75 2.46
C LEU A 293 -12.70 -12.34 2.78
N GLN A 294 -11.92 -11.64 3.61
CA GLN A 294 -12.18 -10.28 4.06
C GLN A 294 -11.29 -9.25 3.37
N PHE A 295 -10.04 -9.62 3.07
CA PHE A 295 -9.03 -8.68 2.56
C PHE A 295 -8.29 -9.24 1.35
N ILE A 296 -8.20 -8.44 0.28
CA ILE A 296 -7.30 -8.67 -0.85
C ILE A 296 -6.28 -7.53 -0.89
N PHE A 297 -4.99 -7.87 -0.88
CA PHE A 297 -3.90 -6.91 -1.04
C PHE A 297 -3.21 -7.15 -2.38
N ALA A 298 -3.48 -6.31 -3.37
CA ALA A 298 -3.05 -6.45 -4.76
C ALA A 298 -2.37 -5.17 -5.28
N LYS A 299 -1.65 -4.47 -4.42
CA LYS A 299 -0.80 -3.35 -4.79
C LYS A 299 0.53 -3.92 -5.29
N ASN A 300 0.51 -4.42 -6.52
CA ASN A 300 1.56 -5.21 -7.16
C ASN A 300 2.19 -4.48 -8.36
N GLY A 301 1.84 -3.21 -8.57
CA GLY A 301 2.32 -2.36 -9.66
C GLY A 301 1.58 -2.58 -10.98
N GLN A 302 0.45 -3.28 -10.97
CA GLN A 302 -0.33 -3.54 -12.17
C GLN A 302 -1.18 -2.33 -12.55
N VAL A 303 -1.17 -2.03 -13.84
CA VAL A 303 -2.02 -0.97 -14.41
C VAL A 303 -3.39 -1.54 -14.77
N THR A 304 -3.43 -2.75 -15.34
CA THR A 304 -4.67 -3.42 -15.70
C THR A 304 -4.52 -4.95 -15.65
N TYR A 305 -5.63 -5.64 -15.47
CA TYR A 305 -5.75 -7.08 -15.50
C TYR A 305 -6.41 -7.55 -16.81
N GLN A 306 -5.80 -8.54 -17.47
CA GLN A 306 -6.42 -9.18 -18.64
C GLN A 306 -7.64 -10.01 -18.24
N GLN A 307 -7.60 -10.60 -17.05
CA GLN A 307 -8.72 -11.30 -16.46
C GLN A 307 -8.70 -11.15 -14.94
N LEU A 308 -9.80 -10.62 -14.39
CA LEU A 308 -9.99 -10.48 -12.95
C LEU A 308 -11.41 -10.95 -12.62
N THR A 309 -11.53 -12.00 -11.83
CA THR A 309 -12.83 -12.56 -11.44
C THR A 309 -12.92 -12.73 -9.93
N LEU A 310 -13.86 -12.00 -9.34
CA LEU A 310 -14.09 -11.89 -7.91
C LEU A 310 -15.57 -12.11 -7.60
N SER A 311 -16.05 -13.34 -7.74
CA SER A 311 -17.45 -13.70 -7.52
C SER A 311 -17.65 -14.48 -6.21
N SER A 312 -18.84 -14.33 -5.62
CA SER A 312 -19.25 -15.05 -4.40
C SER A 312 -18.29 -14.84 -3.21
N LEU A 313 -18.02 -13.57 -2.88
CA LEU A 313 -17.17 -13.13 -1.77
C LEU A 313 -17.97 -12.39 -0.68
N PRO A 314 -18.92 -13.06 0.00
CA PRO A 314 -19.88 -12.41 0.90
C PRO A 314 -19.26 -11.71 2.13
N SER A 315 -18.05 -12.11 2.55
CA SER A 315 -17.35 -11.50 3.68
C SER A 315 -16.29 -10.49 3.26
N LEU A 316 -16.15 -10.19 1.96
CA LEU A 316 -15.12 -9.26 1.50
C LEU A 316 -15.43 -7.87 2.03
N GLN A 317 -14.47 -7.30 2.74
CA GLN A 317 -14.58 -5.99 3.38
C GLN A 317 -13.75 -4.95 2.64
N TYR A 318 -12.64 -5.35 2.03
CA TYR A 318 -11.72 -4.39 1.45
C TYR A 318 -10.77 -5.00 0.41
N VAL A 319 -10.44 -4.19 -0.60
CA VAL A 319 -9.38 -4.45 -1.57
C VAL A 319 -8.38 -3.30 -1.58
N CYS A 320 -7.11 -3.61 -1.32
CA CYS A 320 -6.02 -2.70 -1.61
C CYS A 320 -5.48 -2.97 -3.02
N ALA A 321 -5.42 -1.96 -3.87
CA ALA A 321 -4.88 -2.07 -5.22
C ALA A 321 -4.06 -0.83 -5.59
N ASP A 322 -3.35 -0.91 -6.72
CA ASP A 322 -2.79 0.29 -7.34
C ASP A 322 -3.91 1.17 -7.88
N ALA A 323 -3.77 2.50 -7.76
CA ALA A 323 -4.80 3.46 -8.19
C ALA A 323 -5.21 3.28 -9.66
N SER A 324 -4.27 2.89 -10.52
CA SER A 324 -4.52 2.59 -11.92
C SER A 324 -5.45 1.39 -12.16
N ALA A 325 -5.53 0.46 -11.21
CA ALA A 325 -6.32 -0.78 -11.32
C ALA A 325 -7.66 -0.72 -10.57
N PHE A 326 -8.02 0.44 -9.98
CA PHE A 326 -9.28 0.57 -9.23
C PHE A 326 -10.51 0.20 -10.07
N ASP A 327 -10.55 0.63 -11.34
CA ASP A 327 -11.66 0.35 -12.26
C ASP A 327 -11.81 -1.15 -12.53
N ASP A 328 -10.70 -1.88 -12.73
CA ASP A 328 -10.73 -3.32 -12.97
C ASP A 328 -11.32 -4.08 -11.76
N PHE A 329 -10.90 -3.71 -10.55
CA PHE A 329 -11.44 -4.29 -9.32
C PHE A 329 -12.91 -3.94 -9.11
N GLN A 330 -13.33 -2.69 -9.38
CA GLN A 330 -14.73 -2.27 -9.33
C GLN A 330 -15.59 -3.09 -10.31
N ILE A 331 -15.13 -3.25 -11.55
CA ILE A 331 -15.81 -4.07 -12.57
C ILE A 331 -15.95 -5.53 -12.11
N ALA A 332 -14.87 -6.11 -11.60
CA ALA A 332 -14.87 -7.50 -11.14
C ALA A 332 -15.78 -7.75 -9.93
N LEU A 333 -15.90 -6.76 -9.04
CA LEU A 333 -16.79 -6.79 -7.87
C LEU A 333 -18.26 -6.49 -8.22
N GLY A 334 -18.53 -5.95 -9.40
CA GLY A 334 -19.88 -5.67 -9.89
C GLY A 334 -20.60 -4.62 -9.03
N ALA A 335 -21.80 -4.94 -8.55
CA ALA A 335 -22.62 -4.02 -7.74
C ALA A 335 -22.21 -3.96 -6.24
N SER A 336 -21.05 -4.51 -5.88
CA SER A 336 -20.56 -4.51 -4.49
C SER A 336 -20.19 -3.11 -4.02
N THR A 337 -20.40 -2.83 -2.73
CA THR A 337 -19.96 -1.58 -2.07
C THR A 337 -18.59 -1.71 -1.41
N VAL A 338 -17.85 -2.79 -1.70
CA VAL A 338 -16.53 -3.02 -1.10
C VAL A 338 -15.57 -1.90 -1.50
N PRO A 339 -14.95 -1.20 -0.53
CA PRO A 339 -13.95 -0.19 -0.82
C PRO A 339 -12.74 -0.76 -1.53
N VAL A 340 -12.32 -0.08 -2.60
CA VAL A 340 -11.04 -0.30 -3.30
C VAL A 340 -10.21 0.96 -3.16
N ASN A 341 -9.05 0.89 -2.49
CA ASN A 341 -8.13 2.02 -2.39
C ASN A 341 -6.65 1.56 -2.33
N ASP A 342 -5.71 2.48 -2.13
CA ASP A 342 -4.27 2.19 -2.17
C ASP A 342 -3.58 2.09 -0.79
N PHE A 343 -4.36 2.01 0.30
CA PHE A 343 -3.91 2.04 1.69
C PHE A 343 -3.89 0.67 2.37
N CYS A 344 -2.80 -0.08 2.21
CA CYS A 344 -2.62 -1.33 2.95
C CYS A 344 -1.26 -1.58 3.55
N THR A 345 -0.25 -0.80 3.18
CA THR A 345 1.13 -1.06 3.62
C THR A 345 1.94 0.23 3.73
N ILE A 346 2.85 0.24 4.70
CA ILE A 346 3.86 1.27 4.89
C ILE A 346 5.24 0.57 4.82
N PRO A 347 5.63 -0.03 3.67
CA PRO A 347 5.93 0.64 2.39
C PRO A 347 4.79 0.67 1.36
N PRO A 348 4.77 1.54 0.33
CA PRO A 348 3.79 1.41 -0.75
C PRO A 348 3.94 0.04 -1.42
N GLY A 349 2.84 -0.55 -1.89
CA GLY A 349 2.90 -1.74 -2.72
C GLY A 349 3.52 -1.47 -4.10
N GLY A 350 3.79 -2.54 -4.84
CA GLY A 350 4.45 -2.52 -6.15
C GLY A 350 5.97 -2.49 -6.07
N ASN A 351 6.60 -2.10 -7.17
CA ASN A 351 8.03 -1.84 -7.23
C ASN A 351 8.34 -0.45 -6.65
N TYR A 352 9.17 -0.40 -5.61
CA TYR A 352 9.72 0.83 -5.06
C TYR A 352 11.16 0.60 -4.62
N ASN A 353 11.92 1.67 -4.49
CA ASN A 353 13.18 1.65 -3.76
C ASN A 353 13.01 2.40 -2.44
N THR A 354 13.94 2.22 -1.52
CA THR A 354 13.92 2.84 -0.20
C THR A 354 15.11 3.77 -0.05
N LEU A 355 14.84 5.02 0.31
CA LEU A 355 15.85 5.98 0.75
C LEU A 355 15.56 6.30 2.21
N ARG A 356 16.47 5.95 3.12
CA ARG A 356 16.27 6.13 4.56
C ARG A 356 17.50 6.71 5.24
N GLY A 357 17.35 7.13 6.49
CA GLY A 357 18.47 7.57 7.31
C GLY A 357 17.99 8.24 8.58
N THR A 358 18.89 8.94 9.24
CA THR A 358 18.62 9.73 10.45
C THR A 358 19.05 11.18 10.29
N ALA A 359 18.33 12.10 10.93
CA ALA A 359 18.73 13.49 11.06
C ALA A 359 19.06 13.82 12.53
N ARG A 360 20.21 14.44 12.76
CA ARG A 360 20.70 14.77 14.12
C ARG A 360 21.21 16.21 14.21
N TRP A 361 21.11 16.75 15.42
CA TRP A 361 21.59 18.08 15.80
C TRP A 361 22.95 17.97 16.50
N ASP A 362 24.01 18.29 15.77
CA ASP A 362 25.39 18.36 16.23
C ASP A 362 25.66 19.72 16.89
N ALA A 363 25.31 19.82 18.17
CA ALA A 363 25.59 21.01 18.97
C ALA A 363 27.10 21.19 19.24
N GLY A 364 27.87 20.11 19.22
CA GLY A 364 29.30 20.09 19.53
C GLY A 364 30.21 20.46 18.36
N GLN A 365 29.67 20.47 17.13
CA GLN A 365 30.40 20.60 15.87
C GLN A 365 31.49 19.53 15.71
N ASN A 366 31.24 18.31 16.16
CA ASN A 366 32.16 17.17 16.06
C ASN A 366 31.71 16.11 15.04
N GLY A 367 30.67 16.42 14.26
CA GLY A 367 29.99 15.50 13.36
C GLY A 367 28.89 14.73 14.09
N CYS A 368 27.82 14.38 13.37
CA CYS A 368 26.68 13.71 13.96
C CYS A 368 26.99 12.26 14.34
N ASP A 369 27.05 11.99 15.64
CA ASP A 369 27.16 10.66 16.22
C ASP A 369 25.86 10.25 16.96
N SER A 370 25.84 9.04 17.52
CA SER A 370 24.63 8.50 18.16
C SER A 370 24.19 9.25 19.42
N ASN A 371 25.08 10.06 20.02
CA ASN A 371 24.81 10.88 21.20
C ASN A 371 24.16 12.22 20.84
N ASP A 372 24.25 12.66 19.58
CA ASP A 372 23.60 13.89 19.14
C ASP A 372 22.08 13.74 19.10
N PHE A 373 21.40 14.84 19.43
CA PHE A 373 19.96 14.84 19.60
C PHE A 373 19.25 14.59 18.25
N PRO A 374 18.22 13.74 18.22
CA PRO A 374 17.45 13.54 17.00
C PRO A 374 16.67 14.80 16.64
N VAL A 375 16.66 15.16 15.36
CA VAL A 375 15.84 16.26 14.84
C VAL A 375 14.48 15.72 14.43
N ARG A 376 13.41 16.19 15.09
CA ARG A 376 12.02 15.86 14.75
C ARG A 376 11.45 16.85 13.73
N TYR A 377 10.59 16.37 12.85
CA TYR A 377 9.86 17.18 11.86
C TYR A 377 10.76 17.99 10.90
N LEU A 378 11.97 17.51 10.62
CA LEU A 378 12.75 17.99 9.49
C LEU A 378 12.16 17.41 8.21
N LYS A 379 11.83 18.27 7.25
CA LYS A 379 11.36 17.84 5.92
C LYS A 379 12.56 17.42 5.06
N LEU A 380 12.49 16.23 4.47
CA LEU A 380 13.47 15.72 3.50
C LEU A 380 12.81 15.61 2.14
N LYS A 381 13.39 16.25 1.11
CA LYS A 381 12.89 16.23 -0.27
C LYS A 381 13.78 15.38 -1.16
N ALA A 382 13.20 14.53 -2.01
CA ALA A 382 13.91 13.80 -3.05
C ALA A 382 13.34 14.16 -4.43
N GLU A 383 14.16 14.83 -5.25
CA GLU A 383 13.77 15.43 -6.53
C GLU A 383 14.50 14.73 -7.69
N GLY A 384 13.77 14.16 -8.66
CA GLY A 384 14.41 13.26 -9.65
C GLY A 384 13.53 12.76 -10.80
N GLY A 385 12.35 13.34 -10.98
CA GLY A 385 11.34 12.94 -11.96
C GLY A 385 9.94 13.23 -11.41
N ALA A 386 9.55 12.50 -10.37
CA ALA A 386 8.51 12.90 -9.42
C ALA A 386 9.16 13.46 -8.16
N ASN A 387 8.45 14.32 -7.43
CA ASN A 387 8.95 14.91 -6.20
C ASN A 387 8.40 14.13 -5.02
N TYR A 388 9.29 13.69 -4.14
CA TYR A 388 8.91 13.01 -2.90
C TYR A 388 9.34 13.85 -1.71
N ALA A 389 8.57 13.81 -0.63
CA ALA A 389 9.04 14.32 0.65
C ALA A 389 8.53 13.48 1.83
N THR A 390 9.24 13.58 2.95
CA THR A 390 8.86 12.99 4.23
C THR A 390 9.34 13.88 5.37
N PHE A 391 8.96 13.53 6.60
CA PHE A 391 9.40 14.20 7.81
C PHE A 391 10.12 13.21 8.71
N THR A 392 11.13 13.67 9.42
CA THR A 392 11.77 12.87 10.46
C THR A 392 10.83 12.60 11.62
N ALA A 393 10.84 11.37 12.11
CA ALA A 393 10.15 10.97 13.33
C ALA A 393 10.82 11.57 14.58
N SER A 394 10.25 11.31 15.76
CA SER A 394 10.79 11.80 17.04
C SER A 394 12.17 11.25 17.38
N ASP A 395 12.57 10.12 16.79
CA ASP A 395 13.91 9.53 16.91
C ASP A 395 14.88 10.00 15.80
N GLY A 396 14.44 10.94 14.96
CA GLY A 396 15.23 11.51 13.86
C GLY A 396 15.24 10.64 12.61
N SER A 397 14.64 9.45 12.63
CA SER A 397 14.62 8.56 11.47
C SER A 397 13.67 9.07 10.39
N PHE A 398 13.98 8.79 9.12
CA PHE A 398 13.10 9.03 7.99
C PHE A 398 13.20 7.92 6.94
N ALA A 399 12.14 7.78 6.15
CA ALA A 399 12.13 6.89 4.99
C ALA A 399 11.26 7.45 3.86
N LEU A 400 11.81 7.43 2.65
CA LEU A 400 11.18 7.76 1.38
C LEU A 400 11.10 6.50 0.53
N PHE A 401 10.02 6.36 -0.25
CA PHE A 401 9.74 5.18 -1.06
C PHE A 401 9.57 5.55 -2.54
N PRO A 402 10.62 6.05 -3.21
CA PRO A 402 10.56 6.38 -4.62
C PRO A 402 10.13 5.16 -5.46
N ASN A 403 9.06 5.33 -6.24
CA ASN A 403 8.50 4.29 -7.10
C ASN A 403 8.63 4.59 -8.60
N THR A 404 9.14 5.76 -8.98
CA THR A 404 9.36 6.15 -10.38
C THR A 404 10.59 7.02 -10.55
N GLY A 405 11.48 6.67 -11.46
CA GLY A 405 12.78 7.34 -11.65
C GLY A 405 13.93 6.54 -11.04
N LEU A 406 15.15 6.87 -11.46
CA LEU A 406 16.37 6.17 -11.04
C LEU A 406 17.41 7.10 -10.40
N ASN A 407 17.24 8.42 -10.55
CA ASN A 407 18.18 9.41 -10.03
C ASN A 407 17.40 10.44 -9.25
N TYR A 408 17.79 10.70 -8.01
CA TYR A 408 17.17 11.69 -7.14
C TYR A 408 18.22 12.57 -6.49
N THR A 409 17.86 13.81 -6.20
CA THR A 409 18.63 14.71 -5.34
C THR A 409 17.89 14.79 -4.01
N LEU A 410 18.45 14.19 -2.97
CA LEU A 410 17.97 14.35 -1.61
C LEU A 410 18.45 15.70 -1.07
N SER A 411 17.54 16.51 -0.55
CA SER A 411 17.84 17.79 0.10
C SER A 411 17.00 17.95 1.39
N PRO A 412 17.65 18.18 2.54
CA PRO A 412 16.93 18.59 3.75
C PRO A 412 16.44 20.02 3.61
N TRP A 413 15.17 20.25 3.93
CA TRP A 413 14.56 21.58 3.87
C TRP A 413 14.60 22.21 5.26
N VAL A 414 15.34 23.32 5.37
CA VAL A 414 15.43 24.15 6.58
C VAL A 414 14.91 25.55 6.25
N GLU A 415 14.07 26.10 7.12
CA GLU A 415 13.41 27.39 6.89
C GLU A 415 14.41 28.56 6.81
N ASN A 416 15.47 28.51 7.63
CA ASN A 416 16.54 29.49 7.63
C ASN A 416 17.90 28.81 7.43
N THR A 417 18.45 28.91 6.22
CA THR A 417 19.77 28.35 5.88
C THR A 417 20.93 29.19 6.41
N VAL A 418 20.67 30.40 6.91
CA VAL A 418 21.71 31.28 7.47
C VAL A 418 22.10 30.82 8.87
N ASN A 419 21.14 30.40 9.70
CA ASN A 419 21.39 30.03 11.10
C ASN A 419 21.75 28.54 11.30
N THR A 420 21.54 27.70 10.29
CA THR A 420 21.69 26.24 10.39
C THR A 420 22.51 25.69 9.22
N ALA A 421 23.66 25.10 9.53
CA ALA A 421 24.47 24.37 8.55
C ALA A 421 23.93 22.94 8.41
N VAL A 422 23.83 22.43 7.18
CA VAL A 422 23.30 21.10 6.86
C VAL A 422 24.32 20.31 6.05
N THR A 423 24.66 19.10 6.49
CA THR A 423 25.62 18.20 5.83
C THR A 423 25.04 16.78 5.69
N PRO A 424 24.88 16.23 4.47
CA PRO A 424 24.98 16.94 3.19
C PRO A 424 23.80 17.91 3.00
N SER A 425 24.05 19.08 2.43
CA SER A 425 22.97 20.01 2.03
C SER A 425 22.17 19.47 0.84
N GLN A 426 22.83 18.71 -0.03
CA GLN A 426 22.22 17.92 -1.10
C GLN A 426 23.04 16.66 -1.37
N GLN A 427 22.39 15.56 -1.74
CA GLN A 427 23.05 14.33 -2.15
C GLN A 427 22.35 13.69 -3.35
N THR A 428 23.12 13.37 -4.39
CA THR A 428 22.62 12.58 -5.52
C THR A 428 22.56 11.10 -5.16
N ILE A 429 21.40 10.51 -5.40
CA ILE A 429 21.07 9.10 -5.16
C ILE A 429 20.74 8.46 -6.50
N THR A 430 21.43 7.38 -6.82
CA THR A 430 21.19 6.61 -8.05
C THR A 430 20.83 5.18 -7.70
N PHE A 431 19.70 4.73 -8.21
CA PHE A 431 19.28 3.33 -8.21
C PHE A 431 19.52 2.74 -9.60
N SER A 432 19.83 1.45 -9.69
CA SER A 432 20.02 0.78 -10.98
C SER A 432 18.69 0.37 -11.63
N GLN A 433 17.65 0.18 -10.81
CA GLN A 433 16.30 -0.23 -11.21
C GLN A 433 15.33 0.01 -10.05
N VAL A 434 14.02 0.03 -10.31
CA VAL A 434 13.00 0.12 -9.25
C VAL A 434 12.58 -1.30 -8.85
N ASN A 435 13.27 -1.91 -7.88
CA ASN A 435 13.01 -3.31 -7.51
C ASN A 435 13.26 -3.67 -6.04
N GLY A 436 13.21 -2.69 -5.14
CA GLY A 436 13.45 -2.89 -3.70
C GLY A 436 14.87 -2.56 -3.26
N GLN A 437 15.63 -1.80 -4.06
CA GLN A 437 16.94 -1.34 -3.65
C GLN A 437 16.83 -0.35 -2.49
N GLU A 438 17.88 -0.29 -1.69
CA GLU A 438 17.94 0.58 -0.54
C GLU A 438 19.20 1.44 -0.57
N GLN A 439 19.06 2.69 -0.16
CA GLN A 439 20.16 3.63 0.08
C GLN A 439 19.97 4.29 1.43
N ILE A 440 21.08 4.47 2.16
CA ILE A 440 21.09 5.12 3.48
C ILE A 440 21.81 6.46 3.35
N VAL A 441 21.18 7.53 3.84
CA VAL A 441 21.73 8.88 3.89
C VAL A 441 21.41 9.52 5.23
N ASP A 442 22.42 9.71 6.06
CA ASP A 442 22.28 10.46 7.30
C ASP A 442 22.49 11.95 7.06
N VAL A 443 21.75 12.77 7.81
CA VAL A 443 21.74 14.23 7.71
C VAL A 443 22.20 14.81 9.03
N CYS A 444 23.19 15.70 8.97
CA CYS A 444 23.72 16.38 10.12
C CYS A 444 23.40 17.87 10.07
N LEU A 445 22.80 18.39 11.15
CA LEU A 445 22.48 19.79 11.32
C LEU A 445 23.35 20.35 12.43
N ALA A 446 23.96 21.51 12.20
CA ALA A 446 24.83 22.17 13.17
C ALA A 446 24.50 23.67 13.25
N PRO A 447 24.72 24.32 14.41
CA PRO A 447 24.53 25.75 14.55
C PRO A 447 25.51 26.52 13.65
N ASN A 448 24.99 27.45 12.86
CA ASN A 448 25.81 28.44 12.16
C ASN A 448 25.56 29.84 12.76
N GLY A 449 26.49 30.32 13.59
CA GLY A 449 26.31 31.53 14.40
C GLY A 449 25.43 31.32 15.64
N VAL A 450 25.03 32.42 16.29
CA VAL A 450 24.24 32.41 17.54
C VAL A 450 22.92 33.10 17.29
N TYR A 451 21.84 32.33 17.24
CA TYR A 451 20.50 32.79 16.91
C TYR A 451 19.50 32.20 17.91
N HIS A 452 18.82 33.07 18.64
CA HIS A 452 17.70 32.73 19.50
C HIS A 452 16.42 33.11 18.75
N ASP A 453 15.47 32.18 18.68
CA ASP A 453 14.20 32.35 17.97
C ASP A 453 13.21 31.34 18.56
N VAL A 454 12.06 31.81 19.03
CA VAL A 454 10.97 30.96 19.51
C VAL A 454 9.68 31.28 18.77
N GLU A 455 8.89 30.25 18.55
CA GLU A 455 7.60 30.38 17.88
C GLU A 455 6.50 29.82 18.78
N VAL A 456 5.36 30.52 18.82
CA VAL A 456 4.17 30.04 19.50
C VAL A 456 2.99 29.91 18.53
N ALA A 457 2.18 28.90 18.73
CA ALA A 457 0.89 28.74 18.07
C ALA A 457 -0.17 28.30 19.07
N VAL A 458 -1.42 28.69 18.84
CA VAL A 458 -2.58 28.16 19.57
C VAL A 458 -3.64 27.69 18.59
N ALA A 459 -4.20 26.51 18.85
CA ALA A 459 -5.22 25.90 18.02
C ALA A 459 -6.26 25.19 18.90
N PRO A 460 -7.56 25.29 18.63
CA PRO A 460 -8.52 24.45 19.30
C PRO A 460 -8.52 23.04 18.69
N LEU A 461 -8.68 22.02 19.54
CA LEU A 461 -8.98 20.68 19.04
C LEU A 461 -10.35 20.63 18.38
N TYR A 462 -11.31 21.44 18.82
CA TYR A 462 -12.63 21.52 18.22
C TYR A 462 -13.22 22.91 18.32
N LEU A 463 -14.13 23.24 17.41
CA LEU A 463 -14.87 24.49 17.46
C LEU A 463 -15.77 24.57 18.70
N PHE A 464 -15.91 25.78 19.23
CA PHE A 464 -16.53 26.02 20.53
C PHE A 464 -18.05 25.92 20.46
N GLN A 465 -18.67 25.42 21.54
CA GLN A 465 -20.13 25.36 21.71
C GLN A 465 -20.54 25.91 23.09
N PRO A 466 -21.69 26.60 23.21
CA PRO A 466 -22.18 27.10 24.49
C PRO A 466 -22.32 25.98 25.54
N GLY A 467 -21.88 26.24 26.77
CA GLY A 467 -22.03 25.31 27.91
C GLY A 467 -21.18 24.04 27.86
N THR A 468 -20.21 23.95 26.94
CA THR A 468 -19.34 22.77 26.77
C THR A 468 -17.94 23.00 27.34
N THR A 469 -17.15 21.92 27.46
CA THR A 469 -15.70 22.03 27.73
C THR A 469 -14.93 21.85 26.42
N ASN A 470 -14.08 22.81 26.10
CA ASN A 470 -13.23 22.79 24.90
C ASN A 470 -11.76 22.71 25.29
N THR A 471 -10.96 22.08 24.42
CA THR A 471 -9.51 21.95 24.62
C THR A 471 -8.77 22.75 23.56
N LEU A 472 -7.88 23.62 24.02
CA LEU A 472 -6.90 24.33 23.21
C LEU A 472 -5.53 23.66 23.32
N VAL A 473 -4.79 23.65 22.23
CA VAL A 473 -3.39 23.23 22.16
C VAL A 473 -2.54 24.48 22.00
N VAL A 474 -1.61 24.70 22.92
CA VAL A 474 -0.58 25.74 22.82
C VAL A 474 0.75 25.05 22.53
N VAL A 475 1.36 25.41 21.41
CA VAL A 475 2.63 24.82 20.94
C VAL A 475 3.70 25.89 20.98
N LEU A 476 4.79 25.62 21.69
CA LEU A 476 6.01 26.43 21.73
C LEU A 476 7.13 25.65 21.03
N ARG A 477 7.84 26.29 20.10
CA ARG A 477 8.96 25.70 19.37
C ARG A 477 10.19 26.56 19.49
N ASN A 478 11.36 25.93 19.55
CA ASN A 478 12.62 26.63 19.37
C ASN A 478 13.05 26.54 17.90
N LYS A 479 12.96 27.68 17.20
CA LYS A 479 13.40 27.85 15.81
C LYS A 479 14.83 28.41 15.71
N GLY A 480 15.38 28.84 16.84
CA GLY A 480 16.77 29.22 16.99
C GLY A 480 17.70 28.01 16.94
N ASN A 481 19.00 28.32 16.93
CA ASN A 481 20.06 27.34 16.97
C ASN A 481 20.75 27.24 18.35
N GLN A 482 20.22 27.97 19.34
CA GLN A 482 20.66 27.96 20.72
C GLN A 482 19.58 27.38 21.62
N VAL A 483 19.97 26.84 22.78
CA VAL A 483 19.02 26.47 23.83
C VAL A 483 18.32 27.74 24.33
N SER A 484 16.98 27.70 24.41
CA SER A 484 16.15 28.86 24.78
C SER A 484 15.45 28.65 26.14
N GLN A 485 15.10 29.76 26.78
CA GLN A 485 14.34 29.82 28.03
C GLN A 485 13.56 31.13 28.13
N GLY A 486 12.44 31.11 28.83
CA GLY A 486 11.59 32.29 28.97
C GLY A 486 10.19 31.93 29.44
N THR A 487 9.19 32.67 28.94
CA THR A 487 7.78 32.42 29.25
C THR A 487 6.94 32.35 27.99
N PHE A 488 5.91 31.51 28.02
CA PHE A 488 4.83 31.55 27.05
C PHE A 488 3.49 31.60 27.76
N SER A 489 2.48 32.16 27.11
CA SER A 489 1.19 32.43 27.72
C SER A 489 0.03 32.20 26.77
N LEU A 490 -1.15 31.99 27.34
CA LEU A 490 -2.43 31.95 26.66
C LEU A 490 -3.37 32.97 27.30
N SER A 491 -3.83 33.92 26.50
CA SER A 491 -4.89 34.86 26.84
C SER A 491 -6.22 34.39 26.26
N TYR A 492 -7.27 34.44 27.06
CA TYR A 492 -8.65 34.09 26.70
C TYR A 492 -9.64 35.03 27.42
N ASP A 493 -10.88 35.08 26.93
CA ASP A 493 -11.93 35.88 27.56
C ASP A 493 -12.46 35.21 28.84
N ALA A 494 -11.95 35.61 30.01
CA ALA A 494 -12.37 35.07 31.31
C ALA A 494 -13.81 35.42 31.73
N THR A 495 -14.51 36.29 31.01
CA THR A 495 -15.93 36.57 31.27
C THR A 495 -16.84 35.57 30.58
N ARG A 496 -16.37 34.97 29.48
CA ARG A 496 -17.10 34.02 28.62
C ARG A 496 -16.58 32.59 28.69
N CYS A 497 -15.37 32.39 29.20
CA CYS A 497 -14.73 31.09 29.38
C CYS A 497 -14.09 30.97 30.76
N THR A 498 -14.03 29.77 31.31
CA THR A 498 -13.41 29.46 32.60
C THR A 498 -12.34 28.40 32.44
N TYR A 499 -11.12 28.68 32.90
CA TYR A 499 -10.04 27.69 32.93
C TYR A 499 -10.35 26.55 33.91
N LEU A 500 -10.18 25.31 33.44
CA LEU A 500 -10.38 24.10 34.25
C LEU A 500 -9.04 23.47 34.65
N ASN A 501 -8.27 23.03 33.66
CA ASN A 501 -6.98 22.41 33.85
C ASN A 501 -6.09 22.56 32.60
N ALA A 502 -4.83 22.16 32.74
CA ALA A 502 -3.93 21.96 31.62
C ALA A 502 -3.04 20.73 31.89
N THR A 503 -2.56 20.09 30.83
CA THR A 503 -1.60 18.97 30.90
C THR A 503 -0.32 19.33 31.65
N VAL A 504 0.10 20.59 31.56
CA VAL A 504 1.12 21.21 32.42
C VAL A 504 0.46 22.37 33.15
N ALA A 505 0.47 22.35 34.48
CA ALA A 505 -0.13 23.44 35.27
C ALA A 505 0.61 24.76 35.01
N PRO A 506 -0.10 25.88 34.79
CA PRO A 506 0.52 27.18 34.59
C PRO A 506 1.21 27.68 35.87
N ASN A 507 2.32 28.38 35.71
CA ASN A 507 3.01 29.06 36.81
C ASN A 507 2.20 30.24 37.34
N GLN A 508 1.42 30.90 36.48
CA GLN A 508 0.49 31.96 36.85
C GLN A 508 -0.83 31.76 36.10
N SER A 509 -1.95 31.91 36.81
CA SER A 509 -3.29 31.85 36.23
C SER A 509 -4.19 32.90 36.89
N GLY A 510 -4.84 33.74 36.08
CA GLY A 510 -5.82 34.71 36.58
C GLY A 510 -6.25 35.72 35.52
N GLY A 511 -7.48 36.22 35.61
CA GLY A 511 -7.97 37.32 34.75
C GLY A 511 -7.97 37.03 33.24
N GLY A 512 -8.04 35.75 32.84
CA GLY A 512 -7.99 35.36 31.43
C GLY A 512 -6.58 35.11 30.89
N LEU A 513 -5.55 35.12 31.74
CA LEU A 513 -4.18 34.85 31.34
C LEU A 513 -3.63 33.61 32.06
N LEU A 514 -3.06 32.69 31.29
CA LEU A 514 -2.30 31.53 31.77
C LEU A 514 -0.85 31.69 31.31
N THR A 515 0.12 31.49 32.19
CA THR A 515 1.55 31.66 31.87
C THR A 515 2.37 30.48 32.36
N TRP A 516 3.27 30.01 31.51
CA TRP A 516 4.22 28.94 31.78
C TRP A 516 5.64 29.44 31.58
N ASN A 517 6.54 29.00 32.45
CA ASN A 517 7.97 29.15 32.28
C ASN A 517 8.51 27.93 31.51
N TYR A 518 9.41 28.16 30.57
CA TYR A 518 10.16 27.10 29.90
C TYR A 518 11.65 27.33 30.09
N THR A 519 12.41 26.25 30.28
CA THR A 519 13.86 26.28 30.48
C THR A 519 14.50 25.15 29.73
N GLY A 520 15.63 25.40 29.06
CA GLY A 520 16.38 24.33 28.40
C GLY A 520 15.72 23.80 27.13
N LEU A 521 14.86 24.60 26.46
CA LEU A 521 14.23 24.19 25.21
C LEU A 521 15.29 24.12 24.13
N SER A 522 15.70 22.92 23.74
CA SER A 522 16.77 22.70 22.76
C SER A 522 16.33 23.12 21.35
N PRO A 523 17.26 23.45 20.43
CA PRO A 523 16.93 23.66 19.02
C PRO A 523 16.09 22.50 18.47
N TRP A 524 15.10 22.79 17.63
CA TRP A 524 14.16 21.81 17.07
C TRP A 524 13.22 21.12 18.07
N ALA A 525 13.33 21.43 19.37
CA ALA A 525 12.40 20.90 20.37
C ALA A 525 11.07 21.66 20.33
N THR A 526 9.99 20.90 20.53
CA THR A 526 8.63 21.40 20.66
C THR A 526 8.11 21.07 22.06
N GLN A 527 7.49 22.04 22.72
CA GLN A 527 6.73 21.86 23.95
C GLN A 527 5.25 22.15 23.67
N THR A 528 4.39 21.18 23.99
CA THR A 528 2.94 21.26 23.75
C THR A 528 2.18 21.23 25.08
N VAL A 529 1.22 22.13 25.26
CA VAL A 529 0.31 22.16 26.41
C VAL A 529 -1.14 22.17 25.95
N TYR A 530 -1.90 21.17 26.38
CA TYR A 530 -3.35 21.11 26.24
C TYR A 530 -4.02 21.81 27.41
N VAL A 531 -4.93 22.74 27.13
CA VAL A 531 -5.66 23.59 28.09
C VAL A 531 -7.15 23.35 27.94
N GLN A 532 -7.84 22.97 29.02
CA GLN A 532 -9.29 22.81 29.04
C GLN A 532 -9.97 24.07 29.57
N LEU A 533 -10.93 24.59 28.79
CA LEU A 533 -11.78 25.73 29.14
C LEU A 533 -13.24 25.30 29.14
N ALA A 534 -13.99 25.61 30.19
CA ALA A 534 -15.45 25.60 30.16
C ALA A 534 -15.96 26.87 29.47
N VAL A 535 -16.88 26.72 28.54
CA VAL A 535 -17.56 27.81 27.82
C VAL A 535 -18.86 28.11 28.54
N ASN A 536 -19.17 29.38 28.75
CA ASN A 536 -20.43 29.76 29.40
C ASN A 536 -21.64 29.21 28.62
N ALA A 537 -22.65 28.76 29.37
CA ALA A 537 -23.93 28.32 28.82
C ALA A 537 -24.80 29.51 28.42
N GLU A 538 -25.81 29.26 27.59
CA GLU A 538 -26.80 30.27 27.21
C GLU A 538 -27.59 30.82 28.41
N THR A 539 -27.59 30.09 29.53
CA THR A 539 -28.26 30.47 30.79
C THR A 539 -27.40 31.30 31.73
N ASP A 540 -26.11 31.47 31.45
CA ASP A 540 -25.19 32.20 32.31
C ASP A 540 -25.37 33.72 32.17
N ALA A 541 -24.87 34.49 33.14
CA ALA A 541 -25.06 35.94 33.19
C ALA A 541 -24.40 36.67 32.00
N ILE A 542 -23.30 36.13 31.46
CA ILE A 542 -22.66 36.56 30.22
C ILE A 542 -22.63 35.33 29.32
N PRO A 543 -23.71 35.07 28.55
CA PRO A 543 -23.80 33.85 27.75
C PRO A 543 -22.85 33.92 26.56
N VAL A 544 -22.41 32.75 26.11
CA VAL A 544 -21.83 32.56 24.79
C VAL A 544 -22.92 31.99 23.89
N LEU A 545 -23.14 32.61 22.73
CA LEU A 545 -24.19 32.24 21.79
C LEU A 545 -23.61 31.75 20.46
N VAL A 546 -24.38 30.95 19.74
CA VAL A 546 -24.02 30.55 18.37
C VAL A 546 -23.87 31.79 17.49
N GLY A 547 -22.77 31.86 16.75
CA GLY A 547 -22.38 33.02 15.94
C GLY A 547 -21.47 34.01 16.65
N ASP A 548 -21.22 33.84 17.96
CA ASP A 548 -20.17 34.57 18.65
C ASP A 548 -18.78 34.17 18.14
N SER A 549 -17.80 35.05 18.36
CA SER A 549 -16.38 34.77 18.18
C SER A 549 -15.66 34.84 19.53
N LEU A 550 -14.84 33.83 19.82
CA LEU A 550 -14.01 33.75 21.01
C LEU A 550 -12.55 34.02 20.63
N PRO A 551 -11.95 35.12 21.13
CA PRO A 551 -10.56 35.46 20.82
C PRO A 551 -9.61 34.69 21.73
N PHE A 552 -8.54 34.18 21.14
CA PHE A 552 -7.42 33.58 21.84
C PHE A 552 -6.12 34.17 21.33
N GLN A 553 -5.19 34.41 22.24
CA GLN A 553 -3.85 34.86 21.89
C GLN A 553 -2.83 34.06 22.67
N ALA A 554 -1.90 33.42 21.96
CA ALA A 554 -0.69 32.91 22.58
C ALA A 554 0.47 33.88 22.34
N THR A 555 1.29 34.07 23.35
CA THR A 555 2.54 34.84 23.23
C THR A 555 3.69 34.06 23.83
N ALA A 556 4.86 34.16 23.21
CA ALA A 556 6.12 33.70 23.74
C ALA A 556 7.05 34.89 23.98
N SER A 557 7.99 34.66 24.87
CA SER A 557 9.10 35.57 25.15
C SER A 557 10.31 34.73 25.46
N SER A 558 11.45 35.15 24.93
CA SER A 558 12.77 34.64 25.32
C SER A 558 13.44 35.63 26.28
N VAL A 559 14.29 35.12 27.17
CA VAL A 559 15.21 35.99 27.95
C VAL A 559 16.32 36.56 27.08
N ASP A 560 16.58 35.92 25.93
CA ASP A 560 17.58 36.32 24.96
C ASP A 560 16.94 37.14 23.81
N SER A 561 17.76 37.81 22.99
CA SER A 561 17.26 38.62 21.87
C SER A 561 16.73 37.73 20.75
N ASP A 562 15.41 37.61 20.68
CA ASP A 562 14.70 36.93 19.60
C ASP A 562 14.95 37.62 18.24
N GLN A 563 15.24 36.82 17.22
CA GLN A 563 15.57 37.29 15.87
C GLN A 563 14.35 37.38 14.95
N GLN A 564 13.24 36.72 15.27
CA GLN A 564 12.01 36.74 14.48
C GLN A 564 10.78 37.06 15.34
N PRO A 565 10.64 38.29 15.90
CA PRO A 565 9.60 38.57 16.89
C PRO A 565 8.14 38.53 16.39
N ASN A 566 7.91 38.22 15.11
CA ASN A 566 6.58 38.14 14.50
C ASN A 566 5.92 36.77 14.66
N ASP A 567 6.66 35.69 14.95
CA ASP A 567 6.10 34.37 15.31
C ASP A 567 6.08 34.10 16.83
N ASP A 568 6.53 35.08 17.63
CA ASP A 568 6.34 35.15 19.09
C ASP A 568 4.89 35.40 19.53
N SER A 569 3.98 35.76 18.62
CA SER A 569 2.57 36.02 18.95
C SER A 569 1.65 35.41 17.92
N PHE A 570 0.73 34.57 18.39
CA PHE A 570 -0.31 33.96 17.57
C PHE A 570 -1.69 34.36 18.06
N VAL A 571 -2.47 34.98 17.18
CA VAL A 571 -3.85 35.38 17.46
C VAL A 571 -4.78 34.52 16.60
N THR A 572 -5.84 34.02 17.23
CA THR A 572 -6.89 33.31 16.52
C THR A 572 -8.26 33.65 17.11
N GLU A 573 -9.24 33.73 16.23
CA GLU A 573 -10.64 33.95 16.58
C GLU A 573 -11.44 32.72 16.20
N GLN A 574 -12.16 32.16 17.17
CA GLN A 574 -12.84 30.88 17.01
C GLN A 574 -14.36 31.09 17.00
N PRO A 575 -15.04 30.69 15.92
CA PRO A 575 -16.48 30.80 15.85
C PRO A 575 -17.14 29.81 16.81
N VAL A 576 -18.22 30.26 17.43
CA VAL A 576 -19.09 29.42 18.25
C VAL A 576 -20.19 28.86 17.37
N ILE A 577 -20.28 27.54 17.32
CA ILE A 577 -21.17 26.83 16.40
C ILE A 577 -22.25 26.03 17.15
N ALA A 578 -23.35 25.74 16.46
CA ALA A 578 -24.44 24.94 17.01
C ALA A 578 -24.16 23.44 16.96
N SER A 579 -23.51 22.96 15.88
CA SER A 579 -23.28 21.55 15.61
C SER A 579 -21.78 21.25 15.57
N PHE A 580 -21.38 20.12 16.16
CA PHE A 580 -20.00 19.68 16.26
C PHE A 580 -19.67 18.71 15.13
N GLU A 581 -18.61 19.00 14.38
CA GLU A 581 -18.07 18.09 13.35
C GLU A 581 -16.70 17.56 13.82
N PRO A 582 -16.61 16.32 14.33
CA PRO A 582 -15.38 15.81 14.92
C PRO A 582 -14.25 15.57 13.92
N ASN A 583 -14.62 15.25 12.68
CA ASN A 583 -13.70 15.05 11.57
C ASN A 583 -13.65 16.35 10.76
N SER A 584 -12.68 17.21 11.03
CA SER A 584 -12.65 18.59 10.53
C SER A 584 -11.26 19.06 10.16
N LEU A 585 -11.19 20.06 9.28
CA LEU A 585 -9.97 20.79 8.92
C LEU A 585 -10.25 22.28 9.13
N LEU A 586 -9.51 22.93 10.00
CA LEU A 586 -9.76 24.31 10.41
C LEU A 586 -8.58 25.21 10.07
N CYS A 587 -8.82 26.29 9.32
CA CYS A 587 -7.87 27.38 9.14
C CYS A 587 -7.91 28.30 10.36
N LEU A 588 -6.80 28.40 11.10
CA LEU A 588 -6.73 29.14 12.35
C LEU A 588 -6.71 30.66 12.16
N GLN A 589 -6.40 31.13 10.95
CA GLN A 589 -6.49 32.55 10.57
C GLN A 589 -7.91 32.97 10.17
N GLY A 590 -8.85 32.02 10.07
CA GLY A 590 -10.23 32.27 9.70
C GLY A 590 -10.51 32.20 8.20
N THR A 591 -11.74 32.55 7.82
CA THR A 591 -12.25 32.41 6.45
C THR A 591 -12.01 33.63 5.57
N GLN A 592 -11.53 34.73 6.13
CA GLN A 592 -11.25 35.96 5.40
C GLN A 592 -9.98 36.63 5.92
N LEU A 593 -9.09 37.02 5.00
CA LEU A 593 -7.84 37.72 5.30
C LEU A 593 -7.64 38.94 4.41
N PRO A 594 -6.91 39.98 4.88
CA PRO A 594 -6.54 41.11 4.03
C PRO A 594 -5.53 40.67 2.97
N THR A 595 -5.47 41.38 1.84
CA THR A 595 -4.53 41.05 0.74
C THR A 595 -3.07 41.15 1.17
N ALA A 596 -2.77 41.96 2.19
CA ALA A 596 -1.45 42.05 2.80
C ALA A 596 -0.97 40.76 3.48
N ALA A 597 -1.87 39.80 3.75
CA ALA A 597 -1.52 38.49 4.31
C ALA A 597 -1.16 37.45 3.23
N ILE A 598 -1.31 37.77 1.94
CA ILE A 598 -0.89 36.88 0.84
C ILE A 598 0.60 36.57 0.97
N GLY A 599 0.96 35.31 0.75
CA GLY A 599 2.32 34.81 0.95
C GLY A 599 2.64 34.46 2.40
N SER A 600 1.81 34.80 3.37
CA SER A 600 2.04 34.43 4.79
C SER A 600 1.63 32.99 5.09
N TYR A 601 2.06 32.48 6.24
CA TYR A 601 1.68 31.15 6.72
C TYR A 601 0.22 31.10 7.17
N LEU A 602 -0.51 30.13 6.61
CA LEU A 602 -1.77 29.65 7.14
C LEU A 602 -1.53 28.40 7.98
N HIS A 603 -2.17 28.33 9.14
CA HIS A 603 -2.07 27.22 10.08
C HIS A 603 -3.38 26.44 10.05
N TYR A 604 -3.26 25.13 9.96
CA TYR A 604 -4.38 24.21 9.87
C TYR A 604 -4.33 23.21 11.01
N MET A 605 -5.47 23.08 11.70
CA MET A 605 -5.71 21.97 12.63
C MET A 605 -6.64 20.97 11.94
N ILE A 606 -6.16 19.73 11.80
CA ILE A 606 -6.95 18.61 11.30
C ILE A 606 -7.29 17.74 12.49
N ASN A 607 -8.58 17.47 12.70
CA ASN A 607 -9.06 16.62 13.77
C ASN A 607 -9.79 15.42 13.19
N PHE A 608 -9.67 14.29 13.87
CA PHE A 608 -10.37 13.08 13.52
C PHE A 608 -10.88 12.35 14.76
N GLU A 609 -12.02 11.70 14.61
CA GLU A 609 -12.64 10.84 15.62
C GLU A 609 -13.07 9.53 14.97
N ASN A 610 -12.79 8.42 15.64
CA ASN A 610 -13.31 7.13 15.21
C ASN A 610 -14.80 7.04 15.53
N THR A 611 -15.64 7.38 14.55
CA THR A 611 -17.10 7.25 14.63
C THR A 611 -17.61 5.84 14.29
N GLY A 612 -16.70 4.91 13.98
CA GLY A 612 -17.01 3.52 13.68
C GLY A 612 -17.38 2.70 14.91
N ALA A 613 -18.00 1.53 14.68
CA ALA A 613 -18.46 0.63 15.74
C ALA A 613 -17.35 -0.23 16.37
N SER A 614 -16.13 -0.17 15.86
CA SER A 614 -14.97 -0.93 16.32
C SER A 614 -13.76 -0.03 16.52
N GLN A 615 -12.85 -0.44 17.39
CA GLN A 615 -11.54 0.18 17.52
C GLN A 615 -10.82 0.16 16.16
N ALA A 616 -10.23 1.30 15.78
CA ALA A 616 -9.39 1.37 14.60
C ALA A 616 -7.92 1.18 15.00
N ALA A 617 -7.19 0.38 14.20
CA ALA A 617 -5.79 0.05 14.45
C ALA A 617 -4.83 1.00 13.73
N GLN A 618 -5.28 1.65 12.66
CA GLN A 618 -4.53 2.65 11.91
C GLN A 618 -5.44 3.78 11.42
N VAL A 619 -4.85 4.98 11.31
CA VAL A 619 -5.50 6.14 10.70
C VAL A 619 -4.59 6.71 9.62
N VAL A 620 -5.16 7.09 8.49
CA VAL A 620 -4.45 7.83 7.43
C VAL A 620 -5.18 9.13 7.16
N VAL A 621 -4.46 10.26 7.22
CA VAL A 621 -4.97 11.57 6.81
C VAL A 621 -4.34 11.91 5.47
N ARG A 622 -5.15 11.99 4.41
CA ARG A 622 -4.73 12.37 3.06
C ARG A 622 -5.12 13.82 2.78
N LEU A 623 -4.17 14.62 2.36
CA LEU A 623 -4.32 16.00 1.94
C LEU A 623 -3.96 16.13 0.46
N GLU A 624 -4.76 16.89 -0.27
CA GLU A 624 -4.47 17.31 -1.64
C GLU A 624 -4.25 18.83 -1.62
N ILE A 625 -3.02 19.26 -1.91
CA ILE A 625 -2.63 20.68 -1.85
C ILE A 625 -2.57 21.24 -3.27
N ASN A 626 -3.42 22.21 -3.56
CA ASN A 626 -3.39 22.88 -4.86
C ASN A 626 -2.14 23.78 -4.99
N GLY A 627 -1.20 23.42 -5.87
CA GLY A 627 0.04 24.17 -6.09
C GLY A 627 -0.13 25.55 -6.75
N THR A 628 -1.33 25.88 -7.25
CA THR A 628 -1.68 27.23 -7.72
C THR A 628 -2.07 28.15 -6.56
N GLU A 629 -2.56 27.59 -5.46
CA GLU A 629 -3.05 28.30 -4.28
C GLU A 629 -2.00 28.37 -3.17
N PHE A 630 -1.16 27.34 -3.06
CA PHE A 630 -0.15 27.21 -2.02
C PHE A 630 1.27 27.05 -2.55
N ASP A 631 2.25 27.48 -1.76
CA ASP A 631 3.62 27.02 -1.90
C ASP A 631 3.77 25.64 -1.23
N VAL A 632 3.65 24.59 -2.05
CA VAL A 632 3.74 23.18 -1.64
C VAL A 632 5.07 22.85 -0.96
N ASP A 633 6.15 23.59 -1.19
CA ASP A 633 7.40 23.30 -0.50
C ASP A 633 7.42 23.84 0.94
N SER A 634 6.64 24.89 1.21
CA SER A 634 6.63 25.60 2.48
C SER A 634 5.92 24.87 3.63
N TRP A 635 5.17 23.78 3.36
CA TRP A 635 4.39 23.14 4.41
C TRP A 635 5.27 22.50 5.47
N GLN A 636 4.85 22.63 6.72
CA GLN A 636 5.55 22.13 7.90
C GLN A 636 4.58 21.44 8.86
N MET A 637 5.07 20.36 9.49
CA MET A 637 4.41 19.74 10.62
C MET A 637 4.82 20.42 11.92
N LEU A 638 3.85 20.85 12.72
CA LEU A 638 4.10 21.52 14.00
C LEU A 638 3.92 20.55 15.17
N ASP A 639 2.83 19.79 15.16
CA ASP A 639 2.50 18.81 16.19
C ASP A 639 1.53 17.74 15.68
N THR A 640 1.55 16.55 16.30
CA THR A 640 0.61 15.46 16.03
C THR A 640 0.25 14.74 17.33
N SER A 641 -0.99 14.27 17.44
CA SER A 641 -1.49 13.57 18.63
C SER A 641 -0.78 12.25 18.94
N ALA A 642 -0.11 11.67 17.94
CA ALA A 642 0.64 10.42 18.04
C ALA A 642 1.79 10.41 17.02
N PRO A 643 2.76 9.48 17.15
CA PRO A 643 3.82 9.30 16.17
C PRO A 643 3.26 9.00 14.77
N THR A 644 3.87 9.61 13.74
CA THR A 644 3.40 9.51 12.35
C THR A 644 4.51 9.17 11.38
N ILE A 645 4.11 8.68 10.21
CA ILE A 645 4.96 8.55 9.03
C ILE A 645 4.33 9.39 7.93
N VAL A 646 5.09 10.31 7.34
CA VAL A 646 4.60 11.16 6.25
C VAL A 646 5.10 10.64 4.91
N ARG A 647 4.22 10.64 3.91
CA ARG A 647 4.57 10.47 2.51
C ARG A 647 3.98 11.58 1.70
N GLN A 648 4.84 12.39 1.09
CA GLN A 648 4.43 13.30 0.05
C GLN A 648 4.90 12.76 -1.30
N LYS A 649 4.00 12.77 -2.27
CA LYS A 649 4.33 12.65 -3.68
C LYS A 649 3.64 13.79 -4.42
N ASP A 650 4.44 14.71 -4.94
CA ASP A 650 3.98 15.92 -5.60
C ASP A 650 3.01 16.71 -4.69
N GLU A 651 1.75 16.89 -5.11
CA GLU A 651 0.70 17.65 -4.39
C GLU A 651 -0.09 16.80 -3.37
N LEU A 652 0.16 15.49 -3.32
CA LEU A 652 -0.53 14.56 -2.43
C LEU A 652 0.30 14.26 -1.19
N ILE A 653 -0.28 14.45 -0.01
CA ILE A 653 0.35 14.21 1.29
C ILE A 653 -0.48 13.18 2.07
N ASP A 654 0.15 12.07 2.44
CA ASP A 654 -0.41 11.07 3.34
C ASP A 654 0.32 11.11 4.70
N ILE A 655 -0.45 11.28 5.77
CA ILE A 655 0.03 11.23 7.15
C ILE A 655 -0.51 9.95 7.78
N PHE A 656 0.36 8.97 7.96
CA PHE A 656 0.03 7.68 8.54
C PHE A 656 0.24 7.72 10.05
N PHE A 657 -0.76 7.26 10.78
CA PHE A 657 -0.70 6.96 12.21
C PHE A 657 -0.68 5.44 12.40
N PRO A 658 0.52 4.81 12.27
CA PRO A 658 0.62 3.37 12.44
C PRO A 658 0.40 3.01 13.90
N ASN A 659 -0.41 1.98 14.15
CA ASN A 659 -0.69 1.47 15.50
C ASN A 659 -1.38 2.48 16.43
N LEU A 660 -2.08 3.48 15.88
CA LEU A 660 -2.95 4.36 16.66
C LEU A 660 -4.25 3.61 16.98
N GLN A 661 -4.20 2.82 18.05
CA GLN A 661 -5.34 2.07 18.57
C GLN A 661 -6.36 3.04 19.17
N ILE A 662 -7.36 3.42 18.38
CA ILE A 662 -8.34 4.44 18.72
C ILE A 662 -9.72 3.77 18.90
N ASP A 663 -10.19 3.72 20.14
CA ASP A 663 -11.52 3.19 20.45
C ASP A 663 -12.62 4.03 19.77
N THR A 664 -13.84 3.50 19.71
CA THR A 664 -15.01 4.29 19.28
C THR A 664 -15.14 5.55 20.14
N GLY A 665 -15.21 6.71 19.48
CA GLY A 665 -15.21 8.02 20.12
C GLY A 665 -13.82 8.52 20.53
N GLY A 666 -12.75 7.76 20.26
CA GLY A 666 -11.38 8.25 20.44
C GLY A 666 -11.00 9.26 19.37
N HIS A 667 -10.03 10.13 19.69
CA HIS A 667 -9.66 11.28 18.86
C HIS A 667 -8.17 11.35 18.51
N GLY A 668 -7.85 12.07 17.44
CA GLY A 668 -6.48 12.49 17.12
C GLY A 668 -6.45 13.77 16.29
N ASN A 669 -5.26 14.35 16.16
CA ASN A 669 -5.09 15.64 15.51
C ASN A 669 -3.72 15.82 14.84
N VAL A 670 -3.69 16.69 13.82
CA VAL A 670 -2.49 17.17 13.12
C VAL A 670 -2.52 18.69 13.11
N LEU A 671 -1.50 19.33 13.66
CA LEU A 671 -1.26 20.76 13.50
C LEU A 671 -0.16 20.97 12.47
N MET A 672 -0.48 21.69 11.42
CA MET A 672 0.44 22.02 10.33
C MET A 672 0.31 23.48 9.90
N ARG A 673 1.23 23.91 9.05
CA ARG A 673 1.14 25.21 8.37
C ARG A 673 1.65 25.14 6.95
N ILE A 674 1.23 26.06 6.12
CA ILE A 674 1.65 26.20 4.71
C ILE A 674 1.48 27.66 4.26
N ARG A 675 2.36 28.16 3.39
CA ARG A 675 2.24 29.50 2.81
C ARG A 675 1.28 29.50 1.63
N SER A 676 0.46 30.55 1.54
CA SER A 676 -0.27 30.84 0.32
C SER A 676 0.67 31.31 -0.79
N LYS A 677 0.26 31.19 -2.04
CA LYS A 677 1.06 31.60 -3.19
C LYS A 677 1.15 33.13 -3.28
N ASP A 678 2.34 33.66 -3.51
CA ASP A 678 2.56 35.11 -3.70
C ASP A 678 1.82 35.68 -4.94
N SER A 679 1.37 34.80 -5.86
CA SER A 679 0.65 35.20 -7.08
C SER A 679 -0.84 35.46 -6.89
N LEU A 680 -1.40 35.22 -5.70
CA LEU A 680 -2.80 35.49 -5.39
C LEU A 680 -3.07 37.01 -5.39
N GLY A 681 -4.32 37.38 -5.61
CA GLY A 681 -4.80 38.75 -5.62
C GLY A 681 -6.07 38.96 -4.79
N ASN A 682 -6.59 40.19 -4.82
CA ASN A 682 -7.82 40.55 -4.13
C ASN A 682 -9.03 39.82 -4.72
N GLY A 683 -9.73 39.08 -3.87
CA GLY A 683 -10.88 38.24 -4.21
C GLY A 683 -10.52 36.77 -4.44
N ASP A 684 -9.23 36.44 -4.52
CA ASP A 684 -8.79 35.04 -4.66
C ASP A 684 -8.92 34.32 -3.31
N ASP A 685 -9.02 33.00 -3.39
CA ASP A 685 -9.18 32.14 -2.23
C ASP A 685 -8.21 30.96 -2.26
N VAL A 686 -8.01 30.37 -1.08
CA VAL A 686 -7.27 29.12 -0.92
C VAL A 686 -8.16 28.08 -0.25
N ASN A 687 -8.12 26.87 -0.76
CA ASN A 687 -8.99 25.77 -0.40
C ASN A 687 -8.17 24.61 0.15
N SER A 688 -8.61 24.05 1.27
CA SER A 688 -7.97 22.89 1.87
C SER A 688 -9.02 21.86 2.28
N ARG A 689 -8.66 20.60 2.12
CA ARG A 689 -9.52 19.45 2.43
C ARG A 689 -8.64 18.28 2.85
N ALA A 690 -9.10 17.52 3.83
CA ALA A 690 -8.52 16.23 4.19
C ALA A 690 -9.55 15.10 4.03
N ASP A 691 -9.05 13.93 3.65
CA ASP A 691 -9.76 12.66 3.71
C ASP A 691 -9.13 11.79 4.80
N ILE A 692 -9.94 11.30 5.73
CA ILE A 692 -9.50 10.53 6.89
C ILE A 692 -9.96 9.08 6.74
N PHE A 693 -9.01 8.15 6.74
CA PHE A 693 -9.25 6.72 6.60
C PHE A 693 -9.00 6.04 7.94
N PHE A 694 -10.00 5.30 8.44
CA PHE A 694 -9.86 4.41 9.59
C PHE A 694 -9.76 2.97 9.10
N ASP A 695 -8.64 2.32 9.39
CA ASP A 695 -8.28 0.99 8.89
C ASP A 695 -8.41 0.86 7.38
N TYR A 696 -9.45 0.14 6.94
CA TYR A 696 -9.71 -0.26 5.58
C TYR A 696 -11.09 0.24 5.10
N ASN A 697 -11.65 1.22 5.79
CA ASN A 697 -12.95 1.80 5.49
C ASN A 697 -12.86 2.90 4.42
N LEU A 698 -14.03 3.33 3.91
CA LEU A 698 -14.15 4.52 3.08
C LEU A 698 -13.74 5.77 3.88
N PRO A 699 -13.19 6.81 3.21
CA PRO A 699 -12.75 8.01 3.90
C PRO A 699 -13.92 8.83 4.45
N LEU A 700 -13.68 9.47 5.59
CA LEU A 700 -14.46 10.60 6.08
C LEU A 700 -13.82 11.89 5.57
N ASN A 701 -14.59 12.68 4.81
CA ASN A 701 -14.14 13.95 4.24
C ASN A 701 -14.41 15.09 5.22
N THR A 702 -13.43 15.95 5.46
CA THR A 702 -13.55 17.10 6.37
C THR A 702 -14.38 18.26 5.81
N GLY A 703 -14.83 18.19 4.57
CA GLY A 703 -15.33 19.33 3.79
C GLY A 703 -14.19 20.20 3.26
N ILE A 704 -14.56 21.21 2.46
CA ILE A 704 -13.63 22.24 1.96
C ILE A 704 -13.61 23.39 2.96
N THR A 705 -12.41 23.72 3.43
CA THR A 705 -12.14 24.92 4.22
C THR A 705 -11.52 25.97 3.31
N GLN A 706 -12.21 27.10 3.18
CA GLN A 706 -11.85 28.19 2.29
C GLN A 706 -11.44 29.43 3.10
N THR A 707 -10.35 30.07 2.67
CA THR A 707 -9.95 31.40 3.15
C THR A 707 -9.84 32.35 1.96
N VAL A 708 -10.62 33.43 1.97
CA VAL A 708 -10.65 34.45 0.90
C VAL A 708 -9.77 35.63 1.26
N TYR A 709 -8.92 36.08 0.33
CA TYR A 709 -8.13 37.30 0.47
C TYR A 709 -8.90 38.50 -0.05
N GLN A 710 -9.38 39.36 0.83
CA GLN A 710 -10.18 40.53 0.45
C GLN A 710 -9.95 41.69 1.40
N ASP A 711 -9.65 42.86 0.83
CA ASP A 711 -9.61 44.10 1.59
C ASP A 711 -11.03 44.68 1.80
N LEU A 712 -11.34 45.03 3.05
CA LEU A 712 -12.59 45.70 3.40
C LEU A 712 -12.57 47.15 2.89
N ASN A 713 -13.29 47.44 1.81
CA ASN A 713 -13.60 48.82 1.42
C ASN A 713 -14.72 49.36 2.32
N LEU A 714 -14.37 50.12 3.36
CA LEU A 714 -15.35 50.93 4.09
C LEU A 714 -15.76 52.13 3.21
N PRO A 715 -17.06 52.32 2.89
CA PRO A 715 -17.53 53.64 2.48
C PRO A 715 -17.34 54.60 3.66
N GLU A 716 -16.67 55.74 3.43
CA GLU A 716 -16.59 56.82 4.43
C GLU A 716 -18.01 57.21 4.87
N THR A 717 -18.38 56.82 6.09
CA THR A 717 -19.62 57.29 6.72
C THR A 717 -19.30 58.56 7.53
N PRO A 718 -20.14 59.61 7.46
CA PRO A 718 -19.95 60.81 8.26
C PRO A 718 -20.07 60.48 9.74
N ASP A 719 -19.13 60.97 10.54
CA ASP A 719 -19.00 60.73 11.98
C ASP A 719 -20.23 61.23 12.77
N THR A 720 -21.18 60.34 13.03
CA THR A 720 -22.38 60.58 13.85
C THR A 720 -22.14 60.32 15.34
N VAL A 721 -20.96 59.84 15.73
CA VAL A 721 -20.63 59.38 17.10
C VAL A 721 -19.89 60.46 17.90
N GLY A 722 -19.38 61.52 17.25
CA GLY A 722 -18.83 62.69 17.91
C GLY A 722 -17.56 62.41 18.71
N ILE A 723 -16.66 61.60 18.15
CA ILE A 723 -15.38 61.26 18.80
C ILE A 723 -14.35 62.36 18.59
N ILE A 724 -13.74 62.81 19.68
CA ILE A 724 -12.64 63.79 19.68
C ILE A 724 -11.41 63.17 20.31
N LEU A 725 -10.28 63.24 19.61
CA LEU A 725 -8.95 62.88 20.13
C LEU A 725 -8.11 64.14 20.27
N ALA A 726 -7.57 64.40 21.47
CA ALA A 726 -6.73 65.56 21.72
C ALA A 726 -5.64 65.28 22.78
N PRO A 727 -4.38 65.72 22.54
CA PRO A 727 -3.89 66.40 21.35
C PRO A 727 -3.67 65.45 20.16
N ASN A 728 -3.79 65.98 18.94
CA ASN A 728 -3.44 65.31 17.69
C ASN A 728 -2.76 66.34 16.76
N PRO A 729 -1.42 66.31 16.57
CA PRO A 729 -0.51 65.22 16.95
C PRO A 729 -0.31 65.00 18.46
N VAL A 730 -0.10 63.75 18.87
CA VAL A 730 0.18 63.31 20.24
C VAL A 730 1.69 63.15 20.47
N GLY A 731 2.15 63.50 21.68
CA GLY A 731 3.48 63.12 22.19
C GLY A 731 3.39 61.80 22.97
N ASP A 732 3.06 61.91 24.26
CA ASP A 732 2.99 60.74 25.16
C ASP A 732 1.57 60.26 25.44
N VAL A 733 0.59 61.15 25.65
CA VAL A 733 -0.78 60.76 26.03
C VAL A 733 -1.81 61.48 25.16
N VAL A 734 -2.75 60.73 24.60
CA VAL A 734 -3.94 61.27 23.91
C VAL A 734 -5.18 61.05 24.76
N ASN A 735 -5.99 62.09 24.93
CA ASN A 735 -7.30 62.00 25.55
C ASN A 735 -8.38 61.80 24.49
N LEU A 736 -9.33 60.95 24.80
CA LEU A 736 -10.46 60.58 23.97
C LEU A 736 -11.75 61.03 24.65
N TYR A 737 -12.59 61.73 23.90
CA TYR A 737 -13.91 62.19 24.33
C TYR A 737 -14.97 61.64 23.37
N ALA A 738 -16.09 61.14 23.91
CA ALA A 738 -17.19 60.59 23.14
C ALA A 738 -18.53 61.22 23.54
N SER A 739 -19.50 61.24 22.61
CA SER A 739 -20.86 61.74 22.86
C SER A 739 -21.78 60.70 23.55
N ALA A 740 -21.31 59.46 23.69
CA ALA A 740 -21.99 58.33 24.34
C ALA A 740 -20.97 57.44 25.07
N SER A 741 -21.44 56.56 25.97
CA SER A 741 -20.54 55.70 26.74
C SER A 741 -19.69 54.84 25.80
N ILE A 742 -18.37 54.90 25.98
CA ILE A 742 -17.41 54.10 25.23
C ILE A 742 -17.51 52.66 25.75
N LYS A 743 -17.50 51.69 24.84
CA LYS A 743 -17.48 50.25 25.14
C LYS A 743 -16.10 49.66 24.85
N LYS A 744 -15.49 50.06 23.73
CA LYS A 744 -14.24 49.49 23.23
C LYS A 744 -13.43 50.56 22.49
N ILE A 745 -12.12 50.52 22.66
CA ILE A 745 -11.14 51.32 21.92
C ILE A 745 -10.13 50.35 21.31
N GLU A 746 -9.89 50.47 20.01
CA GLU A 746 -8.94 49.68 19.23
C GLU A 746 -7.94 50.64 18.57
N VAL A 747 -6.64 50.41 18.76
CA VAL A 747 -5.56 51.22 18.18
C VAL A 747 -4.88 50.40 17.10
N TYR A 748 -4.87 50.90 15.87
CA TYR A 748 -4.19 50.29 14.74
C TYR A 748 -3.00 51.15 14.30
N ASP A 749 -1.96 50.53 13.76
CA ASP A 749 -0.92 51.25 13.04
C ASP A 749 -1.34 51.62 11.61
N SER A 750 -0.43 52.28 10.87
CA SER A 750 -0.63 52.67 9.47
C SER A 750 -0.82 51.50 8.50
N GLN A 751 -0.47 50.27 8.92
CA GLN A 751 -0.61 49.03 8.15
C GLN A 751 -1.90 48.28 8.53
N GLY A 752 -2.72 48.84 9.42
CA GLY A 752 -3.98 48.23 9.86
C GLY A 752 -3.79 47.12 10.89
N ARG A 753 -2.58 46.94 11.45
CA ARG A 753 -2.35 45.96 12.53
C ARG A 753 -2.90 46.51 13.84
N LEU A 754 -3.74 45.73 14.53
CA LEU A 754 -4.25 46.07 15.84
C LEU A 754 -3.12 46.00 16.87
N LEU A 755 -2.74 47.15 17.43
CA LEU A 755 -1.67 47.28 18.41
C LEU A 755 -2.16 47.23 19.85
N HIS A 756 -3.44 47.56 20.08
CA HIS A 756 -4.01 47.65 21.40
C HIS A 756 -5.53 47.59 21.33
N ILE A 757 -6.14 46.86 22.26
CA ILE A 757 -7.59 46.87 22.49
C ILE A 757 -7.84 47.15 23.97
N ARG A 758 -8.83 48.00 24.25
CA ARG A 758 -9.21 48.37 25.61
C ARG A 758 -10.72 48.45 25.74
N TYR A 759 -11.26 47.73 26.70
CA TYR A 759 -12.66 47.84 27.11
C TYR A 759 -12.77 48.82 28.28
N THR A 760 -13.71 49.76 28.18
CA THR A 760 -13.89 50.83 29.17
C THR A 760 -15.37 51.19 29.25
N GLN A 761 -15.76 52.01 30.24
CA GLN A 761 -17.13 52.51 30.41
C GLN A 761 -17.06 53.96 30.90
N GLY A 762 -17.68 54.88 30.17
CA GLY A 762 -17.61 56.31 30.44
C GLY A 762 -17.54 57.16 29.16
N LEU A 763 -17.61 58.48 29.32
CA LEU A 763 -17.60 59.43 28.19
C LEU A 763 -16.19 59.89 27.79
N GLN A 764 -15.18 59.51 28.56
CA GLN A 764 -13.79 59.95 28.39
C GLN A 764 -12.82 58.82 28.74
N ASP A 765 -11.70 58.75 28.03
CA ASP A 765 -10.57 57.88 28.37
C ASP A 765 -9.25 58.52 27.92
N SER A 766 -8.12 57.95 28.34
CA SER A 766 -6.77 58.36 27.93
C SER A 766 -5.97 57.16 27.46
N LEU A 767 -5.20 57.32 26.39
CA LEU A 767 -4.32 56.29 25.84
C LEU A 767 -2.86 56.74 25.94
N ASP A 768 -2.01 55.85 26.46
CA ASP A 768 -0.57 56.06 26.53
C ASP A 768 0.10 55.61 25.23
N PHE A 769 0.82 56.54 24.63
CA PHE A 769 1.58 56.41 23.40
C PHE A 769 3.08 56.49 23.65
N GLN A 770 3.59 56.70 24.87
CA GLN A 770 5.01 56.99 25.15
C GLN A 770 5.98 56.01 24.47
N GLN A 771 5.69 54.69 24.49
CA GLN A 771 6.54 53.65 23.89
C GLN A 771 6.22 53.31 22.42
N LYS A 772 5.26 53.99 21.78
CA LYS A 772 4.91 53.78 20.36
C LYS A 772 5.84 54.60 19.44
N ALA A 773 6.13 54.13 18.23
CA ALA A 773 6.96 54.87 17.27
C ALA A 773 6.26 56.12 16.72
N SER A 774 7.00 57.12 16.23
CA SER A 774 6.40 58.24 15.48
C SER A 774 5.73 57.71 14.22
N GLY A 775 4.51 58.16 13.93
CA GLY A 775 3.73 57.61 12.82
C GLY A 775 2.23 57.90 12.88
N VAL A 776 1.50 57.33 11.92
CA VAL A 776 0.04 57.43 11.86
C VAL A 776 -0.57 56.21 12.53
N TYR A 777 -1.55 56.46 13.39
CA TYR A 777 -2.36 55.48 14.07
C TYR A 777 -3.84 55.70 13.74
N TRP A 778 -4.63 54.63 13.75
CA TRP A 778 -6.07 54.69 13.63
C TRP A 778 -6.71 54.23 14.93
N ILE A 779 -7.52 55.06 15.56
CA ILE A 779 -8.23 54.74 16.79
C ILE A 779 -9.68 54.48 16.43
N LYS A 780 -10.10 53.23 16.51
CA LYS A 780 -11.51 52.85 16.37
C LYS A 780 -12.15 52.81 17.75
N VAL A 781 -13.25 53.52 17.91
CA VAL A 781 -13.96 53.70 19.17
C VAL A 781 -15.38 53.21 18.98
N GLU A 782 -15.76 52.19 19.73
CA GLU A 782 -17.12 51.71 19.81
C GLU A 782 -17.80 52.34 21.02
N THR A 783 -18.98 52.91 20.81
CA THR A 783 -19.83 53.50 21.84
C THR A 783 -21.21 52.85 21.83
N GLU A 784 -22.06 53.19 22.79
CA GLU A 784 -23.48 52.81 22.78
C GLU A 784 -24.24 53.24 21.52
N ASN A 785 -23.83 54.33 20.88
CA ASN A 785 -24.52 54.91 19.72
C ASN A 785 -23.90 54.50 18.38
N GLY A 786 -22.83 53.70 18.37
CA GLY A 786 -22.15 53.26 17.16
C GLY A 786 -20.63 53.34 17.25
N THR A 787 -19.97 53.08 16.12
CA THR A 787 -18.51 53.01 16.02
C THR A 787 -17.97 54.13 15.12
N ALA A 788 -16.84 54.73 15.49
CA ALA A 788 -16.13 55.68 14.65
C ALA A 788 -14.62 55.39 14.62
N VAL A 789 -13.96 55.73 13.52
CA VAL A 789 -12.50 55.61 13.37
C VAL A 789 -11.89 57.01 13.24
N LYS A 790 -10.83 57.27 14.00
CA LYS A 790 -10.12 58.55 14.01
C LYS A 790 -8.63 58.36 13.75
N LYS A 791 -8.10 59.16 12.84
CA LYS A 791 -6.66 59.26 12.61
C LYS A 791 -6.00 59.99 13.77
N LEU A 792 -4.91 59.44 14.29
CA LEU A 792 -4.04 60.04 15.29
C LEU A 792 -2.60 60.06 14.74
N ILE A 793 -1.91 61.18 14.89
CA ILE A 793 -0.52 61.35 14.46
C ILE A 793 0.35 61.38 15.72
N LYS A 794 1.34 60.49 15.84
CA LYS A 794 2.37 60.58 16.88
C LYS A 794 3.61 61.26 16.31
N ASN A 795 4.09 62.31 16.97
CA ASN A 795 5.34 62.98 16.64
C ASN A 795 6.55 62.25 17.20
#